data_AF-A0A6C0HIY3-F1
#
_entry.id   AF-A0A6C0HIY3-F1
#
_cell.length_a   1.000
_cell.length_b   1.000
_cell.length_c   1.000
_cell.angle_alpha   90.00
_cell.angle_beta   90.00
_cell.angle_gamma   90.00
#
_symmetry.space_group_name_H-M   'P 1'
#
loop_
_entity.id
_entity.type
_entity.pdbx_description
1 polymer ?
#
loop_
_entity_poly.entity_id
_entity_poly.type
_entity_poly.pdbx_seq_one_letter_code
_entity_poly.pdbx_strand_id
1 'polypeptide(L)'
;MNNNELSTSGAMPLKDNMSDGTNTFSLFRHRHMKSPLTTTTQETTKKKWYGNSSNRASSLISDERNDKEVGLVSKNVDNGVMTFTSHTNRNDVSQAISRARRGGYVVSNTVRSSRTNQVIDQTEDYYTPQPFNSILKSAYTSSLPSIEATSFTTLNRYMIKYGTAYLSIDASFNLVLTSELDKYSDILPKVLEAVRDPSNNNLSYRIDSDLDNIYSLDCSSATSKLQWSNNWGQAANTSCGYVQFEFLNNKLIAKGRQRISDASYNHSNDTQFNATGYYVCYNSTDKRFVLTLSINNAAIFTLYKSPIQADMPSEFNPYRIPYQPNKRVSISKYVGPTAKNTIAFMDRDVKRKVSSTYSGQVDVSGWSVNTDLAASIMLDTIFSTVNEENNSLRYDKAVYKAFRTAALKTTLGCNSIADGTIGQNTVPYVYFTNEVLNGVHHPFMVMASYSISDKPNRLVDVCRPPSDGTNYASDDVTRDATLQNYLIKIPMLNYGQVTSCTSLDKNTMLKTLLSDANASDSAGLTNVVTPYNYASISAIGVAVDGVVIYPVANNTLRPAQAQAEITNTGIHIGKGMGLHYHADGQGATQNNMNLYNTSDYISRKHPPLIGFGFDGIALYGQYDSNFTDMHGYYTGLDEFGGHEHGNYGYHYHAHTINSTLAVGVKTESSGVGGAGLTSSLYNLRILMKGAWKGRINNIPMFWDATQNAPSFTIGKNNSIYAGFPPPS
;
A
#
# COMPACT_ATOMS: atom_id res chain seq x y z
N MET A 1 -24.36 -50.05 12.67
CA MET A 1 -25.03 -49.06 13.53
C MET A 1 -25.46 -47.91 12.65
N ASN A 2 -26.72 -47.50 12.75
CA ASN A 2 -27.32 -46.46 11.90
C ASN A 2 -26.77 -45.09 12.35
N ASN A 3 -26.14 -44.31 11.46
CA ASN A 3 -25.53 -43.02 11.80
C ASN A 3 -26.54 -41.92 12.20
N ASN A 4 -27.85 -42.24 12.20
CA ASN A 4 -28.93 -41.30 12.48
C ASN A 4 -29.48 -41.36 13.92
N GLU A 5 -28.98 -42.26 14.77
CA GLU A 5 -29.42 -42.40 16.16
C GLU A 5 -28.21 -42.51 17.10
N LEU A 6 -28.05 -41.55 18.01
CA LEU A 6 -26.96 -41.52 19.00
C LEU A 6 -27.53 -41.24 20.40
N SER A 7 -26.96 -41.91 21.42
CA SER A 7 -27.45 -41.86 22.81
C SER A 7 -26.41 -41.35 23.82
N THR A 8 -25.29 -40.77 23.37
CA THR A 8 -24.21 -40.29 24.27
C THR A 8 -24.21 -38.78 24.45
N SER A 9 -23.98 -38.30 25.67
CA SER A 9 -23.80 -36.87 25.99
C SER A 9 -22.66 -36.23 25.17
N GLY A 10 -22.95 -35.13 24.47
CA GLY A 10 -21.98 -34.41 23.62
C GLY A 10 -21.78 -34.98 22.20
N ALA A 11 -22.65 -35.89 21.75
CA ALA A 11 -22.59 -36.45 20.40
C ALA A 11 -22.79 -35.37 19.32
N MET A 12 -21.88 -35.30 18.35
CA MET A 12 -22.07 -34.59 17.09
C MET A 12 -22.09 -35.60 15.93
N PRO A 13 -23.01 -35.45 14.96
CA PRO A 13 -23.01 -36.33 13.78
C PRO A 13 -21.70 -36.17 13.00
N LEU A 14 -21.20 -37.29 12.46
CA LEU A 14 -19.99 -37.33 11.65
C LEU A 14 -20.17 -36.45 10.40
N LYS A 15 -19.21 -35.56 10.11
CA LYS A 15 -19.26 -34.62 8.96
C LYS A 15 -18.62 -35.20 7.68
N ASP A 16 -18.54 -36.53 7.53
CA ASP A 16 -17.89 -37.15 6.38
C ASP A 16 -18.69 -38.34 5.83
N ASN A 17 -18.80 -38.40 4.50
CA ASN A 17 -19.60 -39.36 3.73
C ASN A 17 -18.78 -40.58 3.27
N MET A 18 -17.54 -40.77 3.72
CA MET A 18 -16.63 -41.82 3.22
C MET A 18 -15.97 -42.71 4.30
N SER A 19 -16.44 -42.70 5.55
CA SER A 19 -15.87 -43.54 6.61
C SER A 19 -16.41 -44.99 6.55
N ASP A 20 -15.53 -45.98 6.48
CA ASP A 20 -15.81 -47.42 6.41
C ASP A 20 -15.98 -48.10 7.79
N GLY A 21 -15.97 -47.31 8.86
CA GLY A 21 -16.36 -47.75 10.19
C GLY A 21 -15.32 -48.57 10.96
N THR A 22 -14.04 -48.60 10.54
CA THR A 22 -12.99 -49.35 11.26
C THR A 22 -12.11 -48.53 12.20
N ASN A 23 -12.36 -47.23 12.39
CA ASN A 23 -11.54 -46.38 13.25
C ASN A 23 -11.93 -46.47 14.74
N THR A 24 -11.00 -46.92 15.59
CA THR A 24 -11.08 -46.85 17.06
C THR A 24 -10.43 -45.57 17.58
N PHE A 25 -11.21 -44.63 18.12
CA PHE A 25 -10.65 -43.45 18.79
C PHE A 25 -10.27 -43.77 20.25
N SER A 26 -8.99 -43.58 20.62
CA SER A 26 -8.54 -43.50 22.01
C SER A 26 -8.52 -42.03 22.46
N LEU A 27 -9.30 -41.67 23.48
CA LEU A 27 -9.27 -40.34 24.10
C LEU A 27 -8.07 -40.22 25.06
N PHE A 28 -6.96 -39.62 24.60
CA PHE A 28 -5.90 -39.15 25.49
C PHE A 28 -6.36 -37.88 26.21
N ARG A 29 -6.70 -37.98 27.50
CA ARG A 29 -7.06 -36.85 28.35
C ARG A 29 -5.78 -36.19 28.91
N HIS A 30 -5.37 -35.05 28.37
CA HIS A 30 -4.37 -34.19 29.00
C HIS A 30 -4.95 -33.55 30.28
N ARG A 31 -4.34 -33.79 31.45
CA ARG A 31 -4.64 -33.05 32.69
C ARG A 31 -3.73 -31.82 32.77
N HIS A 32 -4.31 -30.63 32.78
CA HIS A 32 -3.59 -29.42 33.18
C HIS A 32 -3.77 -29.20 34.68
N MET A 33 -2.67 -29.09 35.43
CA MET A 33 -2.65 -28.63 36.83
C MET A 33 -2.15 -27.19 36.87
N LYS A 34 -2.89 -26.30 37.55
CA LYS A 34 -2.55 -24.89 37.76
C LYS A 34 -1.99 -24.72 39.17
N SER A 35 -0.71 -24.34 39.29
CA SER A 35 -0.13 -23.90 40.58
C SER A 35 -0.64 -22.51 40.95
N PRO A 36 -1.11 -22.26 42.19
CA PRO A 36 -1.46 -20.92 42.63
C PRO A 36 -0.20 -20.15 43.08
N LEU A 37 -0.04 -18.94 42.52
CA LEU A 37 0.92 -17.94 42.98
C LEU A 37 0.44 -17.34 44.30
N THR A 38 1.30 -17.42 45.31
CA THR A 38 1.21 -16.68 46.58
C THR A 38 1.56 -15.22 46.34
N THR A 39 0.67 -14.31 46.74
CA THR A 39 1.03 -12.90 46.92
C THR A 39 0.49 -12.42 48.25
N THR A 40 1.43 -12.09 49.13
CA THR A 40 1.26 -11.62 50.50
C THR A 40 0.85 -10.14 50.47
N THR A 41 -0.29 -9.78 51.03
CA THR A 41 -0.60 -8.40 51.40
C THR A 41 -1.01 -8.35 52.87
N GLN A 42 -0.22 -7.61 53.65
CA GLN A 42 -0.44 -7.34 55.06
C GLN A 42 -1.69 -6.49 55.27
N GLU A 43 -2.54 -6.92 56.21
CA GLU A 43 -3.59 -6.10 56.79
C GLU A 43 -3.01 -5.15 57.85
N THR A 44 -3.50 -3.91 57.92
CA THR A 44 -3.74 -3.25 59.22
C THR A 44 -5.02 -2.40 59.24
N THR A 45 -5.94 -2.85 60.08
CA THR A 45 -6.77 -2.10 61.05
C THR A 45 -8.00 -1.27 60.64
N LYS A 46 -9.14 -1.88 60.99
CA LYS A 46 -10.54 -1.46 61.17
C LYS A 46 -10.81 -0.09 61.85
N LYS A 47 -11.96 0.51 61.52
CA LYS A 47 -13.03 0.99 62.43
C LYS A 47 -14.32 1.20 61.61
N LYS A 48 -15.38 0.38 61.78
CA LYS A 48 -16.45 0.34 62.81
C LYS A 48 -17.75 0.96 62.27
N TRP A 49 -18.59 0.09 61.68
CA TRP A 49 -19.98 0.33 61.31
C TRP A 49 -20.87 0.16 62.54
N TYR A 50 -21.83 1.09 62.75
CA TYR A 50 -22.95 0.94 63.67
C TYR A 50 -24.21 0.68 62.85
N GLY A 51 -24.88 -0.45 63.09
CA GLY A 51 -26.13 -0.82 62.43
C GLY A 51 -27.36 -0.50 63.28
N ASN A 52 -28.50 -0.31 62.61
CA ASN A 52 -29.74 -1.08 62.83
C ASN A 52 -30.70 -0.87 61.64
N SER A 53 -30.94 -1.94 60.87
CA SER A 53 -32.23 -2.64 60.63
C SER A 53 -33.16 -1.94 59.62
N SER A 54 -33.66 -2.59 58.58
CA SER A 54 -34.16 -3.97 58.41
C SER A 54 -34.13 -4.28 56.88
N ASN A 55 -33.90 -5.48 56.34
CA ASN A 55 -34.38 -6.81 56.68
C ASN A 55 -33.55 -7.89 55.93
N ARG A 56 -33.32 -9.01 56.64
CA ARG A 56 -32.93 -10.37 56.19
C ARG A 56 -31.43 -10.68 55.90
N ALA A 57 -30.75 -11.05 56.99
CA ALA A 57 -29.66 -12.03 57.10
C ALA A 57 -30.08 -13.39 56.50
N SER A 58 -29.26 -14.20 55.81
CA SER A 58 -27.86 -14.68 55.98
C SER A 58 -27.66 -15.66 57.15
N SER A 59 -27.56 -16.96 56.83
CA SER A 59 -26.59 -17.93 57.40
C SER A 59 -26.90 -19.33 56.84
N LEU A 60 -26.02 -19.89 56.00
CA LEU A 60 -24.94 -20.79 56.42
C LEU A 60 -25.46 -22.08 57.06
N ILE A 61 -25.64 -23.09 56.22
CA ILE A 61 -25.18 -24.44 56.54
C ILE A 61 -23.89 -24.59 55.74
N SER A 62 -22.77 -24.52 56.45
CA SER A 62 -21.49 -24.99 55.97
C SER A 62 -21.45 -26.51 56.09
N ASP A 63 -20.60 -27.10 55.25
CA ASP A 63 -19.99 -28.42 55.41
C ASP A 63 -20.78 -29.61 54.84
N GLU A 64 -20.72 -29.75 53.51
CA GLU A 64 -19.95 -30.85 52.92
C GLU A 64 -19.70 -30.63 51.41
N ARG A 65 -18.40 -30.62 51.06
CA ARG A 65 -17.81 -30.90 49.73
C ARG A 65 -17.75 -29.75 48.71
N ASN A 66 -16.53 -29.19 48.66
CA ASN A 66 -15.84 -28.73 47.47
C ASN A 66 -16.22 -29.53 46.21
N ASP A 67 -16.57 -28.85 45.12
CA ASP A 67 -15.64 -28.66 44.01
C ASP A 67 -16.22 -27.76 42.90
N LYS A 68 -15.31 -27.09 42.22
CA LYS A 68 -15.48 -26.21 41.06
C LYS A 68 -16.23 -26.92 39.93
N GLU A 69 -17.12 -26.21 39.22
CA GLU A 69 -16.88 -25.80 37.83
C GLU A 69 -18.06 -25.01 37.23
N VAL A 70 -17.68 -23.89 36.62
CA VAL A 70 -18.44 -23.12 35.64
C VAL A 70 -18.38 -23.86 34.30
N GLY A 71 -19.53 -24.00 33.64
CA GLY A 71 -19.63 -24.16 32.18
C GLY A 71 -19.72 -25.59 31.65
N LEU A 72 -20.93 -26.04 31.31
CA LEU A 72 -21.19 -27.15 30.38
C LEU A 72 -22.62 -27.01 29.83
N VAL A 73 -22.77 -26.34 28.67
CA VAL A 73 -23.99 -26.44 27.86
C VAL A 73 -23.87 -27.74 27.05
N SER A 74 -24.35 -28.86 27.60
CA SER A 74 -24.43 -30.11 26.86
C SER A 74 -25.85 -30.32 26.32
N LYS A 75 -25.98 -30.53 25.01
CA LYS A 75 -27.23 -30.98 24.38
C LYS A 75 -27.32 -32.49 24.62
N ASN A 76 -28.34 -32.93 25.35
CA ASN A 76 -28.61 -34.31 25.81
C ASN A 76 -27.92 -34.72 27.13
N VAL A 77 -28.39 -34.12 28.22
CA VAL A 77 -27.94 -34.42 29.60
C VAL A 77 -28.45 -35.79 30.08
N ASP A 78 -29.56 -36.28 29.52
CA ASP A 78 -30.27 -37.47 30.02
C ASP A 78 -30.00 -38.76 29.20
N ASN A 79 -29.05 -38.75 28.26
CA ASN A 79 -28.70 -39.90 27.40
C ASN A 79 -29.91 -40.50 26.61
N GLY A 80 -30.92 -39.68 26.32
CA GLY A 80 -32.06 -40.09 25.48
C GLY A 80 -31.66 -40.29 24.01
N VAL A 81 -32.36 -41.14 23.27
CA VAL A 81 -32.12 -41.33 21.83
C VAL A 81 -32.50 -40.05 21.09
N MET A 82 -31.55 -39.46 20.36
CA MET A 82 -31.76 -38.27 19.54
C MET A 82 -31.64 -38.63 18.05
N THR A 83 -32.62 -38.20 17.25
CA THR A 83 -32.71 -38.50 15.80
C THR A 83 -32.50 -37.23 14.98
N PHE A 84 -31.67 -37.29 13.93
CA PHE A 84 -31.41 -36.16 13.03
C PHE A 84 -31.98 -36.45 11.63
N THR A 85 -32.80 -35.55 11.07
CA THR A 85 -33.39 -35.70 9.73
C THR A 85 -32.45 -35.19 8.64
N SER A 86 -32.12 -36.03 7.65
CA SER A 86 -31.44 -35.61 6.41
C SER A 86 -32.45 -35.45 5.26
N HIS A 87 -32.13 -34.56 4.30
CA HIS A 87 -32.95 -34.23 3.13
C HIS A 87 -33.05 -35.33 2.05
N THR A 88 -32.64 -36.57 2.37
CA THR A 88 -32.63 -37.71 1.42
C THR A 88 -33.42 -38.92 1.91
N ASN A 89 -34.54 -38.72 2.61
CA ASN A 89 -35.56 -39.75 2.70
C ASN A 89 -36.39 -39.80 1.41
N ARG A 90 -36.01 -40.67 0.47
CA ARG A 90 -36.89 -41.11 -0.62
C ARG A 90 -37.04 -42.62 -0.57
N ASN A 91 -38.25 -43.05 -0.21
CA ASN A 91 -38.70 -44.43 -0.31
C ASN A 91 -39.09 -44.76 -1.76
N ASP A 92 -38.52 -45.86 -2.24
CA ASP A 92 -39.05 -46.92 -3.12
C ASP A 92 -39.36 -46.67 -4.62
N VAL A 93 -38.49 -47.30 -5.44
CA VAL A 93 -38.71 -48.18 -6.63
C VAL A 93 -39.57 -47.68 -7.81
N SER A 94 -40.58 -46.83 -7.62
CA SER A 94 -41.51 -46.40 -8.67
C SER A 94 -40.95 -45.34 -9.63
N GLN A 95 -39.86 -44.65 -9.29
CA GLN A 95 -39.20 -43.68 -10.18
C GLN A 95 -38.16 -44.30 -11.15
N ALA A 96 -37.75 -45.56 -10.92
CA ALA A 96 -36.87 -46.28 -11.84
C ALA A 96 -37.65 -46.83 -13.05
N ILE A 97 -38.92 -47.22 -12.85
CA ILE A 97 -39.78 -47.79 -13.89
C ILE A 97 -40.26 -46.71 -14.89
N SER A 98 -40.34 -45.43 -14.49
CA SER A 98 -40.76 -44.34 -15.39
C SER A 98 -39.66 -43.83 -16.33
N ARG A 99 -38.38 -44.08 -16.02
CA ARG A 99 -37.24 -43.67 -16.86
C ARG A 99 -36.90 -44.69 -17.96
N ALA A 100 -37.25 -45.96 -17.77
CA ALA A 100 -36.99 -47.01 -18.77
C ALA A 100 -38.03 -47.07 -19.91
N ARG A 101 -39.19 -46.40 -19.78
CA ARG A 101 -40.33 -46.57 -20.70
C ARG A 101 -40.63 -45.36 -21.62
N ARG A 102 -39.81 -44.31 -21.61
CA ARG A 102 -40.04 -43.15 -22.50
C ARG A 102 -38.78 -42.78 -23.30
N GLY A 103 -38.56 -43.58 -24.35
CA GLY A 103 -38.15 -43.07 -25.66
C GLY A 103 -36.65 -42.99 -25.93
N GLY A 104 -36.11 -44.00 -26.59
CA GLY A 104 -34.91 -43.88 -27.41
C GLY A 104 -35.27 -43.48 -28.85
N TYR A 105 -34.39 -42.70 -29.50
CA TYR A 105 -33.76 -42.97 -30.82
C TYR A 105 -32.94 -41.72 -31.26
N VAL A 106 -31.90 -41.96 -32.05
CA VAL A 106 -30.69 -41.14 -32.25
C VAL A 106 -30.75 -40.26 -33.51
N VAL A 107 -30.19 -39.04 -33.48
CA VAL A 107 -29.42 -38.42 -34.59
C VAL A 107 -28.30 -37.53 -34.02
N SER A 108 -27.11 -37.58 -34.62
CA SER A 108 -25.85 -36.95 -34.18
C SER A 108 -25.60 -35.58 -34.85
N ASN A 109 -25.25 -34.54 -34.07
CA ASN A 109 -23.92 -33.88 -34.11
C ASN A 109 -23.85 -32.69 -33.13
N THR A 110 -22.65 -32.46 -32.59
CA THR A 110 -22.09 -31.27 -31.89
C THR A 110 -21.61 -31.61 -30.48
N VAL A 111 -20.28 -31.61 -30.32
CA VAL A 111 -19.58 -31.73 -29.03
C VAL A 111 -19.95 -30.52 -28.17
N ARG A 112 -21.02 -30.63 -27.39
CA ARG A 112 -21.22 -29.79 -26.21
C ARG A 112 -20.48 -30.46 -25.05
N SER A 113 -19.34 -29.87 -24.70
CA SER A 113 -18.70 -30.07 -23.40
C SER A 113 -19.77 -30.01 -22.30
N SER A 114 -20.03 -31.15 -21.67
CA SER A 114 -20.83 -31.22 -20.46
C SER A 114 -20.12 -30.41 -19.38
N ARG A 115 -20.54 -29.15 -19.19
CA ARG A 115 -20.26 -28.43 -17.95
C ARG A 115 -20.92 -29.22 -16.83
N THR A 116 -20.13 -29.98 -16.10
CA THR A 116 -20.43 -30.23 -14.69
C THR A 116 -20.71 -28.86 -14.07
N ASN A 117 -21.93 -28.65 -13.58
CA ASN A 117 -22.24 -27.53 -12.69
C ASN A 117 -21.41 -27.74 -11.43
N GLN A 118 -20.15 -27.30 -11.45
CA GLN A 118 -19.47 -26.96 -10.22
C GLN A 118 -20.28 -25.83 -9.61
N VAL A 119 -20.77 -26.04 -8.39
CA VAL A 119 -21.19 -24.94 -7.53
C VAL A 119 -19.90 -24.14 -7.29
N ILE A 120 -19.67 -23.11 -8.09
CA ILE A 120 -18.56 -22.18 -7.87
C ILE A 120 -18.91 -21.45 -6.59
N ASP A 121 -18.09 -21.67 -5.55
CA ASP A 121 -18.19 -20.93 -4.30
C ASP A 121 -17.84 -19.45 -4.56
N GLN A 122 -18.86 -18.67 -4.91
CA GLN A 122 -18.78 -17.25 -5.21
C GLN A 122 -18.68 -16.36 -3.96
N THR A 123 -18.41 -16.93 -2.77
CA THR A 123 -18.22 -16.13 -1.56
C THR A 123 -17.09 -15.13 -1.76
N GLU A 124 -17.37 -13.85 -1.51
CA GLU A 124 -16.46 -12.75 -1.75
C GLU A 124 -15.23 -12.82 -0.85
N ASP A 125 -14.05 -12.66 -1.44
CA ASP A 125 -12.76 -12.55 -0.75
C ASP A 125 -12.28 -11.10 -0.78
N TYR A 126 -12.72 -10.33 0.22
CA TYR A 126 -12.27 -8.96 0.42
C TYR A 126 -11.01 -8.94 1.29
N TYR A 127 -9.87 -8.78 0.65
CA TYR A 127 -8.58 -8.63 1.31
C TYR A 127 -7.77 -7.51 0.65
N THR A 128 -6.69 -7.12 1.31
CA THR A 128 -5.83 -6.01 0.89
C THR A 128 -4.38 -6.51 0.77
N PRO A 129 -3.51 -5.79 0.05
CA PRO A 129 -2.10 -6.13 -0.09
C PRO A 129 -1.38 -6.23 1.25
N GLN A 130 -0.33 -7.06 1.30
CA GLN A 130 0.56 -7.09 2.46
C GLN A 130 1.29 -5.75 2.64
N PRO A 131 1.29 -5.15 3.84
CA PRO A 131 2.09 -3.96 4.10
C PRO A 131 3.59 -4.30 4.06
N PHE A 132 4.43 -3.31 3.80
CA PHE A 132 5.87 -3.49 3.62
C PHE A 132 6.54 -4.13 4.85
N ASN A 133 6.09 -3.82 6.06
CA ASN A 133 6.59 -4.46 7.28
C ASN A 133 6.30 -5.98 7.36
N SER A 134 5.28 -6.48 6.65
CA SER A 134 5.07 -7.92 6.47
C SER A 134 6.01 -8.48 5.42
N ILE A 135 6.21 -7.76 4.31
CA ILE A 135 7.16 -8.15 3.25
C ILE A 135 8.58 -8.27 3.81
N LEU A 136 9.04 -7.31 4.63
CA LEU A 136 10.35 -7.36 5.29
C LEU A 136 10.57 -8.65 6.09
N LYS A 137 9.51 -9.21 6.71
CA LYS A 137 9.60 -10.43 7.53
C LYS A 137 9.46 -11.71 6.71
N SER A 138 9.01 -11.61 5.46
CA SER A 138 8.81 -12.74 4.57
C SER A 138 10.13 -13.30 4.06
N ALA A 139 10.13 -14.59 3.72
CA ALA A 139 11.30 -15.26 3.17
C ALA A 139 11.68 -14.67 1.80
N TYR A 140 12.97 -14.47 1.59
CA TYR A 140 13.51 -14.09 0.29
C TYR A 140 13.79 -15.37 -0.51
N THR A 141 12.98 -15.63 -1.53
CA THR A 141 13.02 -16.89 -2.31
C THR A 141 13.70 -16.75 -3.67
N SER A 142 14.06 -15.53 -4.06
CA SER A 142 14.76 -15.28 -5.33
C SER A 142 16.23 -15.65 -5.24
N SER A 143 16.86 -15.96 -6.38
CA SER A 143 18.27 -16.31 -6.42
C SER A 143 19.14 -15.13 -6.01
N LEU A 144 20.07 -15.36 -5.08
CA LEU A 144 21.12 -14.40 -4.75
C LEU A 144 22.00 -14.11 -5.97
N PRO A 145 22.65 -12.94 -6.03
CA PRO A 145 23.42 -12.57 -7.20
C PRO A 145 24.67 -13.44 -7.31
N SER A 146 24.89 -13.99 -8.49
CA SER A 146 26.11 -14.71 -8.87
C SER A 146 27.03 -13.89 -9.79
N ILE A 147 26.55 -12.74 -10.27
CA ILE A 147 27.27 -11.90 -11.23
C ILE A 147 28.06 -10.85 -10.47
N GLU A 148 29.39 -10.99 -10.51
CA GLU A 148 30.32 -9.99 -10.02
C GLU A 148 30.38 -8.80 -11.00
N ALA A 149 30.40 -7.59 -10.44
CA ALA A 149 30.68 -6.36 -11.16
C ALA A 149 32.12 -5.92 -10.87
N THR A 150 32.79 -5.38 -11.88
CA THR A 150 34.18 -4.89 -11.76
C THR A 150 34.27 -3.39 -11.53
N SER A 151 33.17 -2.65 -11.72
CA SER A 151 33.06 -1.21 -11.52
C SER A 151 31.63 -0.80 -11.17
N PHE A 152 31.47 0.39 -10.61
CA PHE A 152 30.16 1.03 -10.49
C PHE A 152 29.69 1.59 -11.84
N THR A 153 28.39 1.79 -11.94
CA THR A 153 27.73 2.57 -12.98
C THR A 153 26.60 3.35 -12.33
N THR A 154 26.24 4.51 -12.88
CA THR A 154 25.24 5.39 -12.24
C THR A 154 23.86 4.73 -12.20
N LEU A 155 23.12 4.98 -11.11
CA LEU A 155 21.75 4.49 -10.86
C LEU A 155 21.61 2.97 -10.88
N ASN A 156 22.72 2.25 -10.65
CA ASN A 156 22.71 0.80 -10.47
C ASN A 156 22.92 0.46 -9.01
N ARG A 157 22.40 -0.71 -8.63
CA ARG A 157 22.44 -1.21 -7.26
C ARG A 157 23.34 -2.42 -7.12
N TYR A 158 23.99 -2.49 -5.98
CA TYR A 158 25.01 -3.49 -5.69
C TYR A 158 24.93 -3.98 -4.25
N MET A 159 25.42 -5.19 -4.01
CA MET A 159 25.81 -5.66 -2.69
C MET A 159 27.34 -5.68 -2.60
N ILE A 160 27.92 -5.06 -1.57
CA ILE A 160 29.37 -4.98 -1.38
C ILE A 160 29.78 -5.98 -0.31
N LYS A 161 30.46 -7.06 -0.70
CA LYS A 161 30.91 -8.13 0.20
C LYS A 161 32.33 -7.89 0.70
N TYR A 162 32.57 -8.14 1.98
CA TYR A 162 33.89 -8.16 2.63
C TYR A 162 34.03 -9.43 3.48
N GLY A 163 35.04 -10.25 3.19
CA GLY A 163 35.18 -11.57 3.82
C GLY A 163 33.96 -12.44 3.53
N THR A 164 33.23 -12.83 4.58
CA THR A 164 32.00 -13.65 4.50
C THR A 164 30.71 -12.85 4.65
N ALA A 165 30.79 -11.53 4.84
CA ALA A 165 29.66 -10.66 5.14
C ALA A 165 29.52 -9.52 4.13
N TYR A 166 28.41 -8.80 4.19
CA TYR A 166 28.11 -7.67 3.32
C TYR A 166 28.02 -6.37 4.12
N LEU A 167 28.44 -5.26 3.51
CA LEU A 167 28.15 -3.93 4.02
C LEU A 167 26.64 -3.75 4.10
N SER A 168 26.17 -3.22 5.24
CA SER A 168 24.75 -3.04 5.53
C SER A 168 24.55 -1.81 6.40
N ILE A 169 23.33 -1.27 6.36
CA ILE A 169 22.81 -0.36 7.38
C ILE A 169 22.04 -1.15 8.44
N ASP A 170 22.21 -0.84 9.73
CA ASP A 170 21.40 -1.42 10.81
C ASP A 170 20.23 -0.51 11.22
N ALA A 171 19.36 -0.97 12.13
CA ALA A 171 18.21 -0.21 12.59
C ALA A 171 18.56 1.08 13.38
N SER A 172 19.82 1.24 13.79
CA SER A 172 20.37 2.47 14.40
C SER A 172 21.16 3.30 13.39
N PHE A 173 21.03 2.98 12.10
CA PHE A 173 21.71 3.62 10.97
C PHE A 173 23.24 3.56 11.04
N ASN A 174 23.79 2.54 11.69
CA ASN A 174 25.22 2.29 11.70
C ASN A 174 25.65 1.50 10.46
N LEU A 175 26.87 1.77 9.98
CA LEU A 175 27.54 0.90 9.03
C LEU A 175 27.99 -0.39 9.72
N VAL A 176 27.47 -1.53 9.29
CA VAL A 176 27.76 -2.86 9.86
C VAL A 176 28.09 -3.87 8.77
N LEU A 177 28.61 -5.03 9.19
CA LEU A 177 28.82 -6.20 8.35
C LEU A 177 27.88 -7.32 8.79
N THR A 178 27.03 -7.82 7.89
CA THR A 178 26.10 -8.93 8.20
C THR A 178 26.10 -9.97 7.09
N SER A 179 25.91 -11.25 7.45
CA SER A 179 25.94 -12.40 6.52
C SER A 179 24.58 -13.02 6.24
N GLU A 180 23.56 -12.76 7.06
CA GLU A 180 22.21 -13.33 6.88
C GLU A 180 21.56 -12.83 5.58
N LEU A 181 20.82 -13.71 4.89
CA LEU A 181 20.21 -13.45 3.58
C LEU A 181 18.83 -14.14 3.42
N ASP A 182 18.20 -14.59 4.51
CA ASP A 182 17.01 -15.45 4.46
C ASP A 182 15.71 -14.68 4.20
N LYS A 183 15.64 -13.41 4.64
CA LYS A 183 14.45 -12.56 4.56
C LYS A 183 14.73 -11.28 3.80
N TYR A 184 13.68 -10.59 3.37
CA TYR A 184 13.81 -9.24 2.82
C TYR A 184 14.46 -8.27 3.80
N SER A 185 14.20 -8.39 5.11
CA SER A 185 14.87 -7.60 6.15
C SER A 185 16.38 -7.84 6.22
N ASP A 186 16.86 -8.97 5.71
CA ASP A 186 18.27 -9.29 5.68
C ASP A 186 18.90 -8.77 4.38
N ILE A 187 18.19 -8.88 3.25
CA ILE A 187 18.68 -8.48 1.92
C ILE A 187 18.65 -6.97 1.72
N LEU A 188 17.50 -6.31 1.92
CA LEU A 188 17.29 -4.93 1.49
C LEU A 188 18.27 -3.92 2.11
N PRO A 189 18.64 -4.00 3.41
CA PRO A 189 19.65 -3.10 3.98
C PRO A 189 21.07 -3.26 3.41
N LYS A 190 21.33 -4.34 2.64
CA LYS A 190 22.61 -4.60 1.95
C LYS A 190 22.63 -4.13 0.50
N VAL A 191 21.49 -3.68 -0.03
CA VAL A 191 21.36 -3.18 -1.41
C VAL A 191 21.70 -1.70 -1.42
N LEU A 192 22.77 -1.34 -2.11
CA LEU A 192 23.32 0.01 -2.15
C LEU A 192 23.28 0.57 -3.57
N GLU A 193 22.76 1.78 -3.75
CA GLU A 193 22.70 2.48 -5.03
C GLU A 193 23.96 3.31 -5.25
N ALA A 194 24.60 3.16 -6.42
CA ALA A 194 25.72 3.99 -6.84
C ALA A 194 25.21 5.15 -7.72
N VAL A 195 25.33 6.38 -7.24
CA VAL A 195 24.89 7.59 -7.95
C VAL A 195 26.12 8.38 -8.37
N ARG A 196 26.31 8.58 -9.68
CA ARG A 196 27.41 9.40 -10.18
C ARG A 196 27.15 10.87 -9.87
N ASP A 197 28.19 11.58 -9.44
CA ASP A 197 28.12 13.04 -9.33
C ASP A 197 28.34 13.67 -10.73
N PRO A 198 27.34 14.37 -11.30
CA PRO A 198 27.47 14.98 -12.61
C PRO A 198 28.42 16.18 -12.61
N SER A 199 28.75 16.76 -11.45
CA SER A 199 29.65 17.91 -11.32
C SER A 199 31.14 17.54 -11.44
N ASN A 200 31.47 16.24 -11.47
CA ASN A 200 32.84 15.75 -11.52
C ASN A 200 33.08 14.87 -12.77
N ASN A 201 34.08 15.23 -13.58
CA ASN A 201 34.48 14.44 -14.75
C ASN A 201 35.15 13.11 -14.36
N ASN A 202 35.57 12.95 -13.10
CA ASN A 202 36.11 11.69 -12.59
C ASN A 202 35.01 10.63 -12.42
N LEU A 203 35.35 9.35 -12.59
CA LEU A 203 34.46 8.21 -12.34
C LEU A 203 34.28 7.98 -10.82
N SER A 204 33.61 8.92 -10.14
CA SER A 204 33.32 8.83 -8.72
C SER A 204 31.81 8.77 -8.43
N TYR A 205 31.46 8.04 -7.37
CA TYR A 205 30.09 7.68 -7.04
C TYR A 205 29.79 7.98 -5.57
N ARG A 206 28.66 8.63 -5.32
CA ARG A 206 27.99 8.57 -4.03
C ARG A 206 27.37 7.18 -3.87
N ILE A 207 27.46 6.60 -2.68
CA ILE A 207 26.84 5.32 -2.36
C ILE A 207 25.69 5.57 -1.40
N ASP A 208 24.46 5.32 -1.84
CA ASP A 208 23.23 5.49 -1.06
C ASP A 208 22.67 4.12 -0.63
N SER A 209 21.93 4.08 0.47
CA SER A 209 21.11 2.91 0.81
C SER A 209 19.88 2.85 -0.11
N ASP A 210 19.56 1.72 -0.75
CA ASP A 210 18.30 1.63 -1.54
C ASP A 210 17.07 1.64 -0.62
N LEU A 211 17.17 0.98 0.55
CA LEU A 211 16.08 0.91 1.52
C LEU A 211 15.86 2.27 2.18
N ASP A 212 16.92 2.88 2.68
CA ASP A 212 16.90 4.14 3.43
C ASP A 212 17.58 5.25 2.61
N ASN A 213 17.00 5.58 1.45
CA ASN A 213 17.65 6.42 0.44
C ASN A 213 17.96 7.86 0.86
N ILE A 214 17.51 8.28 2.05
CA ILE A 214 17.98 9.54 2.64
C ILE A 214 19.38 9.44 3.27
N TYR A 215 19.95 8.23 3.35
CA TYR A 215 21.27 7.97 3.90
C TYR A 215 22.30 7.65 2.82
N SER A 216 23.43 8.35 2.89
CA SER A 216 24.58 8.15 2.02
C SER A 216 25.82 7.77 2.84
N LEU A 217 26.72 6.98 2.24
CA LEU A 217 27.98 6.59 2.87
C LEU A 217 28.90 7.80 2.97
N ASP A 218 29.27 8.15 4.18
CA ASP A 218 30.10 9.29 4.54
C ASP A 218 31.25 8.86 5.44
N CYS A 219 32.08 9.82 5.84
CA CYS A 219 33.16 9.63 6.78
C CYS A 219 33.13 10.71 7.86
N SER A 220 33.29 10.31 9.11
CA SER A 220 33.42 11.21 10.25
C SER A 220 34.68 12.05 10.11
N SER A 221 34.54 13.37 10.04
CA SER A 221 35.67 14.31 9.99
C SER A 221 36.58 14.25 11.24
N ALA A 222 36.04 13.79 12.38
CA ALA A 222 36.78 13.68 13.63
C ALA A 222 37.57 12.36 13.77
N THR A 223 37.03 11.25 13.24
CA THR A 223 37.57 9.91 13.50
C THR A 223 38.02 9.15 12.25
N SER A 224 37.76 9.69 11.06
CA SER A 224 37.95 9.01 9.77
C SER A 224 37.20 7.67 9.63
N LYS A 225 36.19 7.44 10.48
CA LYS A 225 35.34 6.25 10.46
C LYS A 225 34.22 6.44 9.44
N LEU A 226 34.01 5.43 8.60
CA LEU A 226 32.88 5.41 7.68
C LEU A 226 31.56 5.25 8.46
N GLN A 227 30.54 5.96 8.02
CA GLN A 227 29.22 6.02 8.64
C GLN A 227 28.14 6.31 7.60
N TRP A 228 26.89 5.98 7.92
CA TRP A 228 25.75 6.49 7.15
C TRP A 228 25.39 7.88 7.64
N SER A 229 25.14 8.79 6.70
CA SER A 229 24.87 10.20 6.95
C SER A 229 23.52 10.56 6.34
N ASN A 230 22.59 11.07 7.15
CA ASN A 230 21.30 11.55 6.66
C ASN A 230 21.50 12.90 5.96
N ASN A 231 21.15 12.97 4.67
CA ASN A 231 21.34 14.15 3.85
C ASN A 231 20.07 15.02 3.67
N TRP A 232 18.91 14.61 4.21
CA TRP A 232 17.64 15.30 4.00
C TRP A 232 16.75 15.37 5.26
N GLY A 233 15.88 16.38 5.32
CA GLY A 233 14.95 16.58 6.44
C GLY A 233 15.58 17.17 7.70
N GLN A 234 14.86 17.14 8.81
CA GLN A 234 15.17 17.86 10.04
C GLN A 234 16.47 17.39 10.72
N ALA A 235 16.84 16.12 10.54
CA ALA A 235 18.05 15.56 11.14
C ALA A 235 19.34 15.96 10.37
N ALA A 236 19.22 16.39 9.12
CA ALA A 236 20.34 16.75 8.27
C ALA A 236 20.84 18.18 8.56
N ASN A 237 22.16 18.35 8.61
CA ASN A 237 22.83 19.62 8.93
C ASN A 237 24.18 19.73 8.23
N THR A 238 24.92 20.83 8.42
CA THR A 238 26.19 21.11 7.71
C THR A 238 27.35 20.17 8.06
N SER A 239 27.22 19.32 9.08
CA SER A 239 28.17 18.23 9.32
C SER A 239 27.90 17.00 8.45
N CYS A 240 26.66 16.84 7.97
CA CYS A 240 26.23 15.76 7.10
C CYS A 240 26.77 15.95 5.68
N GLY A 241 26.82 14.84 4.94
CA GLY A 241 27.45 14.80 3.63
C GLY A 241 27.57 13.38 3.11
N TYR A 242 28.46 13.21 2.13
CA TYR A 242 28.81 11.91 1.59
C TYR A 242 30.22 11.92 1.00
N VAL A 243 30.86 10.77 1.03
CA VAL A 243 32.14 10.55 0.35
C VAL A 243 31.86 10.03 -1.06
N GLN A 244 32.60 10.54 -2.03
CA GLN A 244 32.60 10.02 -3.39
C GLN A 244 33.65 8.92 -3.50
N PHE A 245 33.27 7.75 -4.00
CA PHE A 245 34.14 6.59 -4.14
C PHE A 245 34.37 6.20 -5.59
N GLU A 246 35.56 5.69 -5.88
CA GLU A 246 35.89 4.91 -7.07
C GLU A 246 36.06 3.44 -6.63
N PHE A 247 35.48 2.50 -7.39
CA PHE A 247 35.71 1.07 -7.19
C PHE A 247 36.66 0.56 -8.28
N LEU A 248 37.86 0.18 -7.88
CA LEU A 248 38.92 -0.25 -8.79
C LEU A 248 39.72 -1.38 -8.17
N ASN A 249 39.97 -2.45 -8.94
CA ASN A 249 40.74 -3.62 -8.50
C ASN A 249 40.27 -4.14 -7.12
N ASN A 250 38.95 -4.29 -6.97
CA ASN A 250 38.29 -4.78 -5.76
C ASN A 250 38.47 -3.89 -4.52
N LYS A 251 38.82 -2.61 -4.69
CA LYS A 251 39.04 -1.65 -3.58
C LYS A 251 38.18 -0.42 -3.76
N LEU A 252 37.71 0.14 -2.64
CA LEU A 252 37.05 1.44 -2.60
C LEU A 252 38.07 2.53 -2.29
N ILE A 253 38.10 3.57 -3.14
CA ILE A 253 39.04 4.69 -3.07
C ILE A 253 38.22 5.97 -2.91
N ALA A 254 38.47 6.74 -1.85
CA ALA A 254 37.83 8.04 -1.65
C ALA A 254 38.38 9.06 -2.67
N LYS A 255 37.50 9.77 -3.38
CA LYS A 255 37.86 10.76 -4.42
C LYS A 255 37.58 12.21 -3.99
N GLY A 256 36.78 12.38 -2.94
CA GLY A 256 36.38 13.66 -2.39
C GLY A 256 35.22 13.47 -1.42
N ARG A 257 34.81 14.54 -0.76
CA ARG A 257 33.64 14.55 0.12
C ARG A 257 32.79 15.78 -0.19
N GLN A 258 31.48 15.60 -0.20
CA GLN A 258 30.52 16.69 -0.31
C GLN A 258 29.84 16.88 1.05
N ARG A 259 29.54 18.13 1.42
CA ARG A 259 28.79 18.49 2.63
C ARG A 259 27.57 19.31 2.28
N ILE A 260 26.54 19.22 3.14
CA ILE A 260 25.44 20.17 3.09
C ILE A 260 25.99 21.58 3.34
N SER A 261 25.73 22.50 2.40
CA SER A 261 26.27 23.86 2.40
C SER A 261 25.30 24.91 2.94
N ASP A 262 24.00 24.63 2.91
CA ASP A 262 22.97 25.58 3.31
C ASP A 262 21.68 24.89 3.78
N ALA A 263 20.71 25.69 4.22
CA ALA A 263 19.40 25.22 4.67
C ALA A 263 18.51 24.67 3.53
N SER A 264 18.93 24.80 2.27
CA SER A 264 18.25 24.20 1.10
C SER A 264 18.74 22.80 0.78
N TYR A 265 19.59 22.22 1.63
CA TYR A 265 20.18 20.89 1.43
C TYR A 265 21.03 20.80 0.17
N ASN A 266 21.55 21.93 -0.31
CA ASN A 266 22.55 21.92 -1.38
C ASN A 266 23.84 21.27 -0.86
N HIS A 267 24.51 20.55 -1.74
CA HIS A 267 25.83 19.97 -1.44
C HIS A 267 26.94 20.78 -2.11
N SER A 268 28.05 20.95 -1.39
CA SER A 268 29.26 21.59 -1.90
C SER A 268 30.50 20.82 -1.47
N ASN A 269 31.60 21.03 -2.20
CA ASN A 269 32.84 20.32 -1.95
C ASN A 269 33.40 20.64 -0.57
N ASP A 270 33.74 19.60 0.18
CA ASP A 270 34.43 19.70 1.45
C ASP A 270 35.91 20.00 1.22
N THR A 271 36.28 21.27 1.24
CA THR A 271 37.67 21.72 1.06
C THR A 271 38.61 21.34 2.20
N GLN A 272 38.09 20.83 3.33
CA GLN A 272 38.88 20.36 4.47
C GLN A 272 39.07 18.84 4.47
N PHE A 273 38.51 18.12 3.49
CA PHE A 273 38.63 16.68 3.39
C PHE A 273 40.00 16.27 2.84
N ASN A 274 40.88 15.82 3.75
CA ASN A 274 42.27 15.48 3.43
C ASN A 274 42.50 13.99 3.09
N ALA A 275 41.43 13.19 2.95
CA ALA A 275 41.52 11.75 2.66
C ALA A 275 41.24 11.40 1.19
N THR A 276 41.39 12.37 0.28
CA THR A 276 41.32 12.13 -1.16
C THR A 276 42.46 11.20 -1.60
N GLY A 277 42.12 10.13 -2.32
CA GLY A 277 43.02 9.05 -2.74
C GLY A 277 43.19 7.93 -1.71
N TYR A 278 42.57 8.02 -0.53
CA TYR A 278 42.71 7.01 0.51
C TYR A 278 41.82 5.80 0.22
N TYR A 279 42.28 4.62 0.61
CA TYR A 279 41.55 3.38 0.52
C TYR A 279 40.67 3.16 1.75
N VAL A 280 39.53 2.51 1.56
CA VAL A 280 38.76 1.96 2.67
C VAL A 280 39.52 0.76 3.25
N CYS A 281 39.72 0.71 4.57
CA CYS A 281 40.28 -0.42 5.29
C CYS A 281 39.41 -0.81 6.48
N TYR A 282 39.45 -2.08 6.87
CA TYR A 282 38.73 -2.57 8.04
C TYR A 282 39.65 -2.52 9.27
N ASN A 283 39.29 -1.70 10.25
CA ASN A 283 39.95 -1.68 11.56
C ASN A 283 39.29 -2.75 12.45
N SER A 284 40.01 -3.85 12.69
CA SER A 284 39.53 -4.97 13.49
C SER A 284 39.36 -4.65 14.98
N THR A 285 40.11 -3.69 15.51
CA THR A 285 40.03 -3.27 16.92
C THR A 285 38.73 -2.52 17.17
N ASP A 286 38.43 -1.54 16.30
CA ASP A 286 37.20 -0.73 16.40
C ASP A 286 35.99 -1.43 15.78
N LYS A 287 36.21 -2.52 15.03
CA LYS A 287 35.21 -3.22 14.19
C LYS A 287 34.50 -2.26 13.23
N ARG A 288 35.25 -1.35 12.62
CA ARG A 288 34.73 -0.30 11.71
C ARG A 288 35.60 -0.17 10.47
N PHE A 289 34.99 0.29 9.39
CA PHE A 289 35.74 0.76 8.22
C PHE A 289 36.25 2.17 8.46
N VAL A 290 37.50 2.42 8.06
CA VAL A 290 38.17 3.72 8.12
C VAL A 290 38.90 3.98 6.80
N LEU A 291 39.43 5.20 6.63
CA LEU A 291 40.23 5.55 5.45
C LEU A 291 41.73 5.47 5.75
N THR A 292 42.53 4.95 4.81
CA THR A 292 43.99 4.82 4.92
C THR A 292 44.73 5.12 3.61
N LEU A 293 45.93 5.70 3.68
CA LEU A 293 46.78 5.87 2.49
C LEU A 293 47.43 4.56 2.03
N SER A 294 47.57 3.58 2.92
CA SER A 294 48.30 2.35 2.63
C SER A 294 47.45 1.39 1.82
N ILE A 295 47.80 1.20 0.54
CA ILE A 295 47.14 0.23 -0.34
C ILE A 295 47.24 -1.21 0.19
N ASN A 296 48.28 -1.54 0.96
CA ASN A 296 48.48 -2.86 1.55
C ASN A 296 47.46 -3.14 2.68
N ASN A 297 46.92 -2.10 3.29
CA ASN A 297 45.90 -2.20 4.32
C ASN A 297 44.47 -2.09 3.74
N ALA A 298 44.34 -1.82 2.44
CA ALA A 298 43.05 -1.65 1.79
C ALA A 298 42.20 -2.93 1.90
N ALA A 299 40.94 -2.76 2.27
CA ALA A 299 39.97 -3.85 2.25
C ALA A 299 39.73 -4.29 0.79
N ILE A 300 39.69 -5.60 0.59
CA ILE A 300 39.33 -6.21 -0.67
C ILE A 300 37.85 -6.58 -0.60
N PHE A 301 37.07 -6.05 -1.54
CA PHE A 301 35.65 -6.28 -1.66
C PHE A 301 35.32 -7.09 -2.90
N THR A 302 34.25 -7.87 -2.82
CA THR A 302 33.60 -8.44 -4.00
C THR A 302 32.29 -7.70 -4.22
N LEU A 303 32.09 -7.17 -5.43
CA LEU A 303 30.91 -6.39 -5.79
C LEU A 303 29.94 -7.27 -6.56
N TYR A 304 28.73 -7.44 -6.05
CA TYR A 304 27.66 -8.21 -6.70
C TYR A 304 26.57 -7.26 -7.19
N LYS A 305 25.96 -7.56 -8.34
CA LYS A 305 24.73 -6.86 -8.76
C LYS A 305 23.62 -7.08 -7.74
N SER A 306 22.71 -6.12 -7.59
CA SER A 306 21.55 -6.27 -6.71
C SER A 306 20.68 -7.48 -7.09
N PRO A 307 20.21 -8.28 -6.12
CA PRO A 307 19.23 -9.34 -6.38
C PRO A 307 17.79 -8.79 -6.42
N ILE A 308 17.62 -7.49 -6.18
CA ILE A 308 16.36 -6.79 -6.23
C ILE A 308 16.20 -6.10 -7.58
N GLN A 309 15.09 -6.42 -8.29
CA GLN A 309 14.72 -5.78 -9.55
C GLN A 309 14.18 -4.36 -9.31
N ALA A 310 15.11 -3.40 -9.24
CA ALA A 310 14.77 -2.00 -9.05
C ALA A 310 14.84 -1.16 -10.35
N ASP A 311 15.35 -1.74 -11.44
CA ASP A 311 15.55 -1.05 -12.71
C ASP A 311 14.23 -0.51 -13.28
N MET A 312 14.34 0.61 -14.00
CA MET A 312 13.20 1.23 -14.67
C MET A 312 12.67 0.33 -15.79
N PRO A 313 11.40 -0.10 -15.76
CA PRO A 313 10.81 -0.86 -16.85
C PRO A 313 10.86 -0.09 -18.16
N SER A 314 11.11 -0.79 -19.26
CA SER A 314 11.08 -0.16 -20.58
C SER A 314 9.75 0.52 -20.90
N GLU A 315 8.64 0.03 -20.35
CA GLU A 315 7.30 0.61 -20.51
C GLU A 315 7.10 1.92 -19.74
N PHE A 316 7.92 2.17 -18.70
CA PHE A 316 7.92 3.43 -17.92
C PHE A 316 8.95 4.43 -18.44
N ASN A 317 9.71 4.06 -19.48
CA ASN A 317 10.54 4.95 -20.28
C ASN A 317 10.65 4.41 -21.73
N PRO A 318 9.53 4.35 -22.49
CA PRO A 318 9.46 3.67 -23.78
C PRO A 318 10.26 4.38 -24.88
N TYR A 319 10.63 5.64 -24.66
CA TYR A 319 11.48 6.42 -25.57
C TYR A 319 12.93 6.50 -25.13
N ARG A 320 13.32 5.78 -24.07
CA ARG A 320 14.69 5.76 -23.54
C ARG A 320 15.22 7.18 -23.29
N ILE A 321 14.37 8.04 -22.74
CA ILE A 321 14.72 9.40 -22.35
C ILE A 321 15.90 9.30 -21.38
N PRO A 322 17.03 9.98 -21.66
CA PRO A 322 18.21 9.91 -20.81
C PRO A 322 17.93 10.59 -19.47
N TYR A 323 18.68 10.17 -18.46
CA TYR A 323 18.64 10.79 -17.14
C TYR A 323 18.96 12.28 -17.21
N GLN A 324 18.14 13.10 -16.57
CA GLN A 324 18.27 14.55 -16.50
C GLN A 324 19.10 14.94 -15.27
N PRO A 325 20.30 15.53 -15.45
CA PRO A 325 21.24 15.84 -14.38
C PRO A 325 20.96 17.17 -13.68
N ASN A 326 19.79 17.77 -13.91
CA ASN A 326 19.35 19.01 -13.28
C ASN A 326 19.50 18.95 -11.76
N LYS A 327 19.70 20.13 -11.15
CA LYS A 327 19.72 20.25 -9.69
C LYS A 327 18.37 19.85 -9.11
N ARG A 328 18.39 19.46 -7.84
CA ARG A 328 17.18 19.08 -7.10
C ARG A 328 16.45 20.32 -6.62
N VAL A 329 15.12 20.30 -6.67
CA VAL A 329 14.30 21.34 -6.04
C VAL A 329 14.49 21.29 -4.53
N SER A 330 14.74 22.45 -3.92
CA SER A 330 14.89 22.56 -2.47
C SER A 330 13.63 22.13 -1.71
N ILE A 331 13.81 21.25 -0.72
CA ILE A 331 12.74 20.78 0.16
C ILE A 331 12.58 21.62 1.44
N SER A 332 13.41 22.65 1.66
CA SER A 332 13.48 23.38 2.94
C SER A 332 12.17 24.02 3.41
N LYS A 333 11.28 24.38 2.48
CA LYS A 333 9.93 24.89 2.80
C LYS A 333 8.91 23.82 3.21
N TYR A 334 9.24 22.54 3.01
CA TYR A 334 8.35 21.40 3.26
C TYR A 334 8.78 20.56 4.47
N VAL A 335 9.95 20.86 5.05
CA VAL A 335 10.53 20.12 6.18
C VAL A 335 10.88 21.05 7.33
N GLY A 336 11.10 20.48 8.52
CA GLY A 336 11.47 21.18 9.73
C GLY A 336 10.38 22.09 10.31
N PRO A 337 10.75 23.03 11.20
CA PRO A 337 9.80 23.86 11.95
C PRO A 337 8.90 24.76 11.10
N THR A 338 9.31 25.06 9.87
CA THR A 338 8.56 25.88 8.92
C THR A 338 7.62 25.07 8.01
N ALA A 339 7.65 23.74 8.10
CA ALA A 339 6.82 22.87 7.29
C ALA A 339 5.33 23.10 7.57
N LYS A 340 4.56 23.31 6.49
CA LYS A 340 3.09 23.37 6.58
C LYS A 340 2.48 22.01 6.87
N ASN A 341 3.16 20.94 6.44
CA ASN A 341 2.70 19.57 6.60
C ASN A 341 3.54 18.86 7.67
N THR A 342 2.92 18.38 8.74
CA THR A 342 3.59 17.62 9.80
C THR A 342 2.66 16.58 10.41
N ILE A 343 3.23 15.64 11.14
CA ILE A 343 2.48 14.66 11.95
C ILE A 343 1.60 15.38 12.98
N ALA A 344 2.14 16.39 13.67
CA ALA A 344 1.41 17.17 14.66
C ALA A 344 0.24 17.96 14.06
N PHE A 345 0.35 18.37 12.79
CA PHE A 345 -0.74 19.02 12.05
C PHE A 345 -1.97 18.11 11.95
N MET A 346 -1.77 16.79 11.75
CA MET A 346 -2.89 15.86 11.60
C MET A 346 -3.70 15.69 12.89
N ASP A 347 -3.03 15.60 14.03
CA ASP A 347 -3.71 15.58 15.33
C ASP A 347 -4.52 16.87 15.55
N ARG A 348 -3.90 18.03 15.31
CA ARG A 348 -4.54 19.33 15.51
C ARG A 348 -5.71 19.58 14.57
N ASP A 349 -5.53 19.35 13.28
CA ASP A 349 -6.44 19.80 12.24
C ASP A 349 -7.41 18.73 11.76
N VAL A 350 -7.22 17.47 12.18
CA VAL A 350 -8.20 16.41 11.98
C VAL A 350 -8.76 15.96 13.31
N LYS A 351 -8.00 15.19 14.11
CA LYS A 351 -8.53 14.54 15.31
C LYS A 351 -9.26 15.51 16.26
N ARG A 352 -8.67 16.67 16.55
CA ARG A 352 -9.30 17.66 17.46
C ARG A 352 -10.51 18.40 16.88
N LYS A 353 -10.71 18.35 15.57
CA LYS A 353 -11.85 19.00 14.88
C LYS A 353 -12.99 18.04 14.55
N VAL A 354 -12.73 16.74 14.53
CA VAL A 354 -13.80 15.74 14.37
C VAL A 354 -14.80 15.93 15.51
N SER A 355 -16.08 16.06 15.16
CA SER A 355 -17.17 16.29 16.09
C SER A 355 -17.30 15.13 17.09
N SER A 356 -17.91 15.40 18.23
CA SER A 356 -18.13 14.39 19.28
C SER A 356 -18.93 13.16 18.80
N THR A 357 -19.74 13.32 17.75
CA THR A 357 -20.47 12.22 17.09
C THR A 357 -19.52 11.15 16.52
N TYR A 358 -18.35 11.57 16.00
CA TYR A 358 -17.43 10.68 15.30
C TYR A 358 -16.08 10.51 16.01
N SER A 359 -15.80 11.30 17.05
CA SER A 359 -14.47 11.40 17.67
C SER A 359 -13.94 10.06 18.20
N GLY A 360 -14.81 9.16 18.67
CA GLY A 360 -14.43 7.82 19.14
C GLY A 360 -13.73 6.95 18.08
N GLN A 361 -13.88 7.29 16.80
CA GLN A 361 -13.20 6.60 15.69
C GLN A 361 -11.76 7.09 15.45
N VAL A 362 -11.39 8.25 16.01
CA VAL A 362 -10.10 8.92 15.78
C VAL A 362 -9.32 9.19 17.08
N ASP A 363 -9.70 8.56 18.19
CA ASP A 363 -9.08 8.76 19.50
C ASP A 363 -7.56 8.46 19.50
N VAL A 364 -7.13 7.50 18.69
CA VAL A 364 -5.71 7.14 18.51
C VAL A 364 -5.36 7.08 17.03
N SER A 365 -4.11 7.42 16.70
CA SER A 365 -3.56 7.23 15.35
C SER A 365 -3.37 5.74 15.07
N GLY A 366 -3.72 5.31 13.86
CA GLY A 366 -3.61 3.92 13.43
C GLY A 366 -4.72 3.02 13.97
N TRP A 367 -4.57 1.72 13.76
CA TRP A 367 -5.59 0.76 14.13
C TRP A 367 -5.58 0.48 15.64
N SER A 368 -6.76 0.50 16.26
CA SER A 368 -6.95 0.02 17.63
C SER A 368 -8.31 -0.65 17.80
N VAL A 369 -8.42 -1.55 18.77
CA VAL A 369 -9.68 -2.27 19.07
C VAL A 369 -10.81 -1.29 19.39
N ASN A 370 -10.53 -0.21 20.14
CA ASN A 370 -11.55 0.76 20.54
C ASN A 370 -12.06 1.60 19.35
N THR A 371 -11.15 2.11 18.50
CA THR A 371 -11.56 2.88 17.32
C THR A 371 -12.24 1.99 16.28
N ASP A 372 -11.86 0.71 16.18
CA ASP A 372 -12.51 -0.27 15.30
C ASP A 372 -13.93 -0.63 15.76
N LEU A 373 -14.15 -0.74 17.07
CA LEU A 373 -15.48 -0.89 17.64
C LEU A 373 -16.35 0.33 17.35
N ALA A 374 -15.85 1.54 17.63
CA ALA A 374 -16.58 2.78 17.35
C ALA A 374 -16.92 2.93 15.86
N ALA A 375 -15.98 2.60 14.98
CA ALA A 375 -16.20 2.63 13.54
C ALA A 375 -17.20 1.56 13.07
N SER A 376 -17.18 0.36 13.66
CA SER A 376 -18.16 -0.68 13.36
C SER A 376 -19.57 -0.27 13.77
N ILE A 377 -19.75 0.35 14.95
CA ILE A 377 -21.03 0.88 15.40
C ILE A 377 -21.54 1.96 14.43
N MET A 378 -20.69 2.91 14.04
CA MET A 378 -21.08 3.94 13.08
C MET A 378 -21.47 3.35 11.73
N LEU A 379 -20.73 2.34 11.27
CA LEU A 379 -21.05 1.63 10.02
C LEU A 379 -22.39 0.90 10.12
N ASP A 380 -22.73 0.29 11.27
CA ASP A 380 -24.04 -0.30 11.50
C ASP A 380 -25.16 0.74 11.42
N THR A 381 -24.97 1.90 12.05
CA THR A 381 -25.90 3.05 11.97
C THR A 381 -26.08 3.53 10.53
N ILE A 382 -25.00 3.68 9.77
CA ILE A 382 -25.06 4.11 8.37
C ILE A 382 -25.90 3.12 7.54
N PHE A 383 -25.66 1.81 7.68
CA PHE A 383 -26.42 0.81 6.95
C PHE A 383 -27.91 0.81 7.35
N SER A 384 -28.25 1.01 8.63
CA SER A 384 -29.65 1.12 9.06
C SER A 384 -30.34 2.34 8.44
N THR A 385 -29.72 3.51 8.61
CA THR A 385 -30.29 4.80 8.15
C THR A 385 -30.48 4.85 6.64
N VAL A 386 -29.48 4.43 5.86
CA VAL A 386 -29.58 4.40 4.39
C VAL A 386 -30.69 3.44 3.92
N ASN A 387 -30.83 2.28 4.57
CA ASN A 387 -31.90 1.33 4.25
C ASN A 387 -33.30 1.88 4.60
N GLU A 388 -33.44 2.56 5.74
CA GLU A 388 -34.69 3.22 6.17
C GLU A 388 -35.12 4.32 5.18
N GLU A 389 -34.16 4.97 4.53
CA GLU A 389 -34.40 5.95 3.46
C GLU A 389 -34.69 5.32 2.09
N ASN A 390 -34.80 3.99 1.99
CA ASN A 390 -34.93 3.24 0.73
C ASN A 390 -33.77 3.50 -0.26
N ASN A 391 -32.60 3.86 0.27
CA ASN A 391 -31.36 4.00 -0.48
C ASN A 391 -30.48 2.76 -0.30
N SER A 392 -29.37 2.70 -1.02
CA SER A 392 -28.37 1.65 -0.84
C SER A 392 -26.96 2.23 -0.77
N LEU A 393 -26.10 1.55 -0.02
CA LEU A 393 -24.66 1.76 -0.14
C LEU A 393 -24.14 1.05 -1.38
N ARG A 394 -22.95 1.43 -1.83
CA ARG A 394 -22.30 0.84 -3.00
C ARG A 394 -21.75 -0.57 -2.74
N TYR A 395 -21.26 -0.80 -1.53
CA TYR A 395 -20.63 -2.06 -1.12
C TYR A 395 -21.09 -2.47 0.27
N ASP A 396 -20.90 -3.75 0.58
CA ASP A 396 -21.12 -4.28 1.93
C ASP A 396 -20.08 -3.78 2.93
N LYS A 397 -20.44 -3.92 4.22
CA LYS A 397 -19.60 -3.51 5.37
C LYS A 397 -18.17 -4.07 5.27
N ALA A 398 -18.04 -5.30 4.76
CA ALA A 398 -16.78 -6.02 4.69
C ALA A 398 -15.72 -5.29 3.84
N VAL A 399 -16.12 -4.66 2.73
CA VAL A 399 -15.20 -3.90 1.87
C VAL A 399 -14.60 -2.71 2.61
N TYR A 400 -15.46 -1.90 3.24
CA TYR A 400 -15.02 -0.73 4.01
C TYR A 400 -14.18 -1.12 5.22
N LYS A 401 -14.54 -2.20 5.94
CA LYS A 401 -13.77 -2.70 7.07
C LYS A 401 -12.39 -3.23 6.63
N ALA A 402 -12.31 -3.96 5.52
CA ALA A 402 -11.04 -4.50 5.01
C ALA A 402 -10.08 -3.36 4.65
N PHE A 403 -10.57 -2.37 3.88
CA PHE A 403 -9.78 -1.21 3.48
C PHE A 403 -9.34 -0.35 4.68
N ARG A 404 -10.28 0.02 5.56
CA ARG A 404 -9.98 0.76 6.80
C ARG A 404 -8.90 0.08 7.62
N THR A 405 -9.04 -1.22 7.85
CA THR A 405 -8.09 -2.00 8.66
C THR A 405 -6.69 -1.95 8.06
N ALA A 406 -6.58 -2.14 6.76
CA ALA A 406 -5.30 -2.16 6.05
C ALA A 406 -4.62 -0.80 6.06
N ALA A 407 -5.35 0.26 5.72
CA ALA A 407 -4.83 1.62 5.71
C ALA A 407 -4.30 2.02 7.10
N LEU A 408 -5.07 1.78 8.16
CA LEU A 408 -4.69 2.10 9.53
C LEU A 408 -3.54 1.25 10.09
N LYS A 409 -3.29 0.06 9.53
CA LYS A 409 -2.17 -0.81 9.91
C LYS A 409 -0.90 -0.57 9.10
N THR A 410 -1.00 0.17 8.01
CA THR A 410 0.14 0.48 7.14
C THR A 410 1.02 1.53 7.82
N THR A 411 2.30 1.20 7.99
CA THR A 411 3.29 2.06 8.65
C THR A 411 4.56 2.14 7.83
N LEU A 412 5.19 3.31 7.83
CA LEU A 412 6.43 3.58 7.10
C LEU A 412 7.53 2.60 7.56
N GLY A 413 8.01 1.74 6.66
CA GLY A 413 9.01 0.72 6.98
C GLY A 413 10.44 1.08 6.57
N CYS A 414 10.67 2.28 6.03
CA CYS A 414 11.98 2.74 5.58
C CYS A 414 12.09 4.28 5.60
N ASN A 415 13.32 4.80 5.61
CA ASN A 415 13.57 6.23 5.49
C ASN A 415 13.71 6.64 4.03
N SER A 416 12.57 6.81 3.36
CA SER A 416 12.53 7.37 2.01
C SER A 416 11.75 8.69 1.89
N ILE A 417 11.22 9.18 3.01
CA ILE A 417 10.44 10.41 3.12
C ILE A 417 11.19 11.36 4.05
N ALA A 418 11.48 12.57 3.61
CA ALA A 418 12.04 13.60 4.49
C ALA A 418 11.03 13.96 5.58
N ASP A 419 11.50 14.00 6.82
CA ASP A 419 10.71 14.12 8.07
C ASP A 419 9.72 12.98 8.33
N GLY A 420 9.78 11.90 7.55
CA GLY A 420 9.11 10.65 7.88
C GLY A 420 9.83 9.95 9.04
N THR A 421 9.06 9.30 9.91
CA THR A 421 9.59 8.47 11.00
C THR A 421 9.22 7.00 10.75
N ILE A 422 10.20 6.09 10.78
CA ILE A 422 9.93 4.64 10.70
C ILE A 422 8.92 4.25 11.79
N GLY A 423 7.93 3.45 11.40
CA GLY A 423 6.84 3.01 12.28
C GLY A 423 5.65 3.97 12.36
N GLN A 424 5.75 5.20 11.83
CA GLN A 424 4.59 6.09 11.74
C GLN A 424 3.53 5.51 10.80
N ASN A 425 2.25 5.70 11.11
CA ASN A 425 1.17 5.36 10.17
C ASN A 425 1.27 6.22 8.91
N THR A 426 1.11 5.62 7.73
CA THR A 426 0.95 6.40 6.48
C THR A 426 -0.43 7.06 6.42
N VAL A 427 -1.43 6.36 6.98
CA VAL A 427 -2.80 6.80 7.20
C VAL A 427 -3.10 6.78 8.71
N PRO A 428 -3.03 7.92 9.41
CA PRO A 428 -3.29 7.96 10.86
C PRO A 428 -4.77 7.80 11.22
N TYR A 429 -5.71 8.24 10.38
CA TYR A 429 -7.14 8.19 10.71
C TYR A 429 -7.99 7.76 9.53
N VAL A 430 -8.94 6.84 9.79
CA VAL A 430 -10.01 6.46 8.88
C VAL A 430 -11.28 6.29 9.71
N TYR A 431 -12.31 7.06 9.39
CA TYR A 431 -13.56 7.12 10.14
C TYR A 431 -14.75 7.29 9.19
N PHE A 432 -15.94 6.99 9.68
CA PHE A 432 -17.18 7.09 8.93
C PHE A 432 -18.02 8.28 9.43
N THR A 433 -18.60 9.02 8.49
CA THR A 433 -19.54 10.12 8.75
C THR A 433 -20.88 9.82 8.12
N ASN A 434 -21.96 10.39 8.65
CA ASN A 434 -23.33 10.16 8.17
C ASN A 434 -24.15 11.45 8.24
N GLU A 435 -23.72 12.48 7.52
CA GLU A 435 -24.39 13.78 7.53
C GLU A 435 -25.60 13.83 6.59
N VAL A 436 -26.53 14.74 6.87
CA VAL A 436 -27.79 14.89 6.13
C VAL A 436 -27.74 16.12 5.22
N LEU A 437 -28.24 15.96 4.00
CA LEU A 437 -28.56 17.05 3.08
C LEU A 437 -29.99 16.88 2.58
N ASN A 438 -30.82 17.90 2.74
CA ASN A 438 -32.21 17.89 2.27
C ASN A 438 -33.02 16.66 2.73
N GLY A 439 -32.77 16.18 3.96
CA GLY A 439 -33.46 15.03 4.55
C GLY A 439 -32.96 13.66 4.08
N VAL A 440 -31.85 13.60 3.34
CA VAL A 440 -31.21 12.35 2.90
C VAL A 440 -29.80 12.25 3.48
N HIS A 441 -29.41 11.06 3.96
CA HIS A 441 -28.07 10.82 4.47
C HIS A 441 -27.04 10.61 3.34
N HIS A 442 -25.89 11.26 3.49
CA HIS A 442 -24.75 11.17 2.57
C HIS A 442 -23.51 10.65 3.31
N PRO A 443 -23.40 9.33 3.53
CA PRO A 443 -22.28 8.76 4.26
C PRO A 443 -20.97 8.79 3.49
N PHE A 444 -19.88 9.06 4.21
CA PHE A 444 -18.51 9.02 3.70
C PHE A 444 -17.62 8.17 4.59
N MET A 445 -16.71 7.44 3.96
CA MET A 445 -15.47 6.98 4.60
C MET A 445 -14.44 8.10 4.43
N VAL A 446 -14.02 8.69 5.53
CA VAL A 446 -13.08 9.81 5.54
C VAL A 446 -11.71 9.32 5.97
N MET A 447 -10.70 9.63 5.16
CA MET A 447 -9.31 9.21 5.36
C MET A 447 -8.40 10.43 5.53
N ALA A 448 -7.68 10.48 6.64
CA ALA A 448 -6.58 11.41 6.83
C ALA A 448 -5.27 10.73 6.43
N SER A 449 -4.50 11.31 5.50
CA SER A 449 -3.32 10.66 4.92
C SER A 449 -2.13 11.60 4.84
N TYR A 450 -0.93 11.05 5.05
CA TYR A 450 0.31 11.76 4.77
C TYR A 450 0.74 11.71 3.29
N SER A 451 0.02 10.96 2.45
CA SER A 451 0.34 10.66 1.05
C SER A 451 1.77 10.20 0.86
N ILE A 452 2.15 9.17 1.62
CA ILE A 452 3.48 8.56 1.58
C ILE A 452 3.38 7.05 1.38
N SER A 453 4.36 6.50 0.68
CA SER A 453 4.54 5.06 0.53
C SER A 453 5.16 4.47 1.79
N ASP A 454 4.76 3.26 2.18
CA ASP A 454 5.36 2.52 3.30
C ASP A 454 6.71 1.87 2.95
N LYS A 455 7.07 1.83 1.66
CA LYS A 455 8.27 1.21 1.08
C LYS A 455 9.13 2.22 0.30
N PRO A 456 10.35 1.84 -0.15
CA PRO A 456 11.24 2.76 -0.88
C PRO A 456 10.60 3.33 -2.14
N ASN A 457 10.68 4.65 -2.33
CA ASN A 457 10.04 5.32 -3.47
C ASN A 457 10.87 5.31 -4.76
N ARG A 458 12.21 5.30 -4.67
CA ARG A 458 13.16 5.30 -5.79
C ARG A 458 13.06 6.50 -6.75
N LEU A 459 12.72 7.68 -6.23
CA LEU A 459 12.62 8.91 -7.01
C LEU A 459 13.95 9.35 -7.67
N VAL A 460 15.09 8.88 -7.14
CA VAL A 460 16.42 9.14 -7.71
C VAL A 460 16.57 8.53 -9.10
N ASP A 461 15.90 7.41 -9.39
CA ASP A 461 15.98 6.69 -10.68
C ASP A 461 15.19 7.35 -11.81
N VAL A 462 14.28 8.28 -11.49
CA VAL A 462 13.40 8.90 -12.50
C VAL A 462 14.26 9.62 -13.54
N CYS A 463 14.12 9.24 -14.81
CA CYS A 463 14.95 9.79 -15.86
C CYS A 463 14.62 11.26 -16.11
N ARG A 464 13.35 11.62 -16.21
CA ARG A 464 12.89 12.99 -16.45
C ARG A 464 11.79 13.36 -15.43
N PRO A 465 12.16 13.57 -14.15
CA PRO A 465 11.22 14.04 -13.12
C PRO A 465 10.62 15.40 -13.49
N PRO A 466 9.45 15.76 -12.94
CA PRO A 466 8.88 17.10 -13.09
C PRO A 466 9.84 18.23 -12.68
N SER A 467 9.83 19.34 -13.43
CA SER A 467 10.59 20.55 -13.09
C SER A 467 9.77 21.54 -12.24
N ASP A 468 10.42 22.45 -11.51
CA ASP A 468 9.73 23.50 -10.75
C ASP A 468 9.35 24.73 -11.58
N GLY A 469 9.97 24.94 -12.74
CA GLY A 469 9.73 26.08 -13.63
C GLY A 469 8.93 25.76 -14.89
N THR A 470 9.27 26.48 -15.97
CA THR A 470 8.69 26.34 -17.31
C THR A 470 9.75 26.02 -18.38
N ASN A 471 11.04 26.08 -18.04
CA ASN A 471 12.16 25.80 -18.93
C ASN A 471 12.98 24.64 -18.37
N TYR A 472 12.57 23.42 -18.70
CA TYR A 472 13.15 22.20 -18.17
C TYR A 472 14.69 22.15 -18.25
N ALA A 473 15.30 22.74 -19.28
CA ALA A 473 16.76 22.72 -19.46
C ALA A 473 17.53 23.45 -18.36
N SER A 474 16.94 24.44 -17.71
CA SER A 474 17.55 25.24 -16.65
C SER A 474 16.89 25.08 -15.28
N ASP A 475 15.67 24.54 -15.25
CA ASP A 475 14.89 24.37 -14.03
C ASP A 475 15.48 23.28 -13.11
N ASP A 476 15.15 23.38 -11.82
CA ASP A 476 15.42 22.32 -10.86
C ASP A 476 14.34 21.23 -10.97
N VAL A 477 14.67 20.00 -10.57
CA VAL A 477 13.78 18.84 -10.69
C VAL A 477 13.45 18.16 -9.37
N THR A 478 12.26 17.56 -9.30
CA THR A 478 11.73 16.96 -8.08
C THR A 478 12.28 15.54 -7.89
N ARG A 479 13.06 15.31 -6.81
CA ARG A 479 13.64 13.97 -6.48
C ARG A 479 13.47 13.52 -5.04
N ASP A 480 12.87 14.35 -4.19
CA ASP A 480 12.80 14.14 -2.75
C ASP A 480 11.33 14.23 -2.28
N ALA A 481 10.86 13.22 -1.56
CA ALA A 481 9.49 13.16 -1.06
C ALA A 481 9.38 13.73 0.36
N THR A 482 8.30 14.46 0.63
CA THR A 482 7.99 15.00 1.96
C THR A 482 6.57 14.62 2.39
N LEU A 483 6.27 14.79 3.67
CA LEU A 483 4.90 14.61 4.17
C LEU A 483 3.92 15.57 3.47
N GLN A 484 2.72 15.05 3.19
CA GLN A 484 1.54 15.84 2.87
C GLN A 484 0.52 15.73 4.00
N ASN A 485 -0.54 16.53 3.98
CA ASN A 485 -1.66 16.38 4.91
C ASN A 485 -2.96 16.47 4.11
N TYR A 486 -3.53 15.31 3.78
CA TYR A 486 -4.79 15.20 3.04
C TYR A 486 -5.92 14.71 3.94
N LEU A 487 -7.14 15.12 3.58
CA LEU A 487 -8.39 14.67 4.19
C LEU A 487 -9.33 14.31 3.04
N ILE A 488 -9.48 13.02 2.81
CA ILE A 488 -10.07 12.46 1.60
C ILE A 488 -11.44 11.91 1.98
N LYS A 489 -12.50 12.33 1.28
CA LYS A 489 -13.84 11.78 1.43
C LYS A 489 -14.08 10.74 0.34
N ILE A 490 -14.43 9.52 0.74
CA ILE A 490 -14.84 8.45 -0.17
C ILE A 490 -16.35 8.24 0.02
N PRO A 491 -17.19 8.60 -0.96
CA PRO A 491 -18.64 8.49 -0.87
C PRO A 491 -19.08 7.02 -0.81
N MET A 492 -19.94 6.68 0.14
CA MET A 492 -20.40 5.30 0.35
C MET A 492 -21.78 5.04 -0.24
N LEU A 493 -22.63 6.07 -0.34
CA LEU A 493 -23.94 6.00 -0.96
C LEU A 493 -23.81 5.61 -2.45
N ASN A 494 -24.71 4.75 -2.93
CA ASN A 494 -24.76 4.41 -4.35
C ASN A 494 -25.49 5.51 -5.14
N TYR A 495 -24.75 6.52 -5.59
CA TYR A 495 -25.29 7.56 -6.48
C TYR A 495 -25.60 7.08 -7.91
N GLY A 496 -25.37 5.80 -8.21
CA GLY A 496 -25.44 5.23 -9.55
C GLY A 496 -24.14 5.37 -10.33
N GLN A 497 -24.20 4.98 -11.61
CA GLN A 497 -23.09 4.97 -12.55
C GLN A 497 -23.48 5.72 -13.84
N VAL A 498 -22.48 6.26 -14.53
CA VAL A 498 -22.62 6.82 -15.88
C VAL A 498 -22.35 5.73 -16.91
N THR A 499 -22.97 5.84 -18.08
CA THR A 499 -22.78 4.85 -19.15
C THR A 499 -21.55 5.13 -20.02
N SER A 500 -21.25 6.41 -20.30
CA SER A 500 -20.06 6.83 -21.06
C SER A 500 -19.58 8.25 -20.71
N CYS A 501 -18.42 8.66 -21.22
CA CYS A 501 -17.93 10.05 -21.08
C CYS A 501 -18.56 11.04 -22.07
N THR A 502 -19.33 10.55 -23.05
CA THR A 502 -19.90 11.36 -24.15
C THR A 502 -21.42 11.46 -24.13
N SER A 503 -22.09 10.64 -23.33
CA SER A 503 -23.54 10.57 -23.23
C SER A 503 -24.14 11.73 -22.42
N LEU A 504 -25.47 11.88 -22.50
CA LEU A 504 -26.22 12.90 -21.74
C LEU A 504 -26.17 12.67 -20.22
N ASP A 505 -25.91 11.44 -19.77
CA ASP A 505 -25.81 11.05 -18.35
C ASP A 505 -24.37 11.12 -17.80
N LYS A 506 -23.43 11.75 -18.51
CA LYS A 506 -22.03 11.87 -18.07
C LYS A 506 -21.89 12.73 -16.80
N ASN A 507 -20.78 12.52 -16.10
CA ASN A 507 -20.38 13.37 -14.98
C ASN A 507 -20.08 14.80 -15.45
N THR A 508 -20.52 15.81 -14.69
CA THR A 508 -20.25 17.22 -14.96
C THR A 508 -18.95 17.61 -14.25
N MET A 509 -17.96 18.01 -15.04
CA MET A 509 -16.61 18.33 -14.57
C MET A 509 -16.41 19.85 -14.63
N LEU A 510 -15.88 20.47 -13.55
CA LEU A 510 -15.52 21.90 -13.58
C LEU A 510 -14.38 22.17 -14.56
N LYS A 511 -13.40 21.27 -14.56
CA LYS A 511 -12.27 21.26 -15.49
C LYS A 511 -11.79 19.83 -15.68
N THR A 512 -11.38 19.54 -16.90
CA THR A 512 -10.83 18.24 -17.32
C THR A 512 -9.43 18.44 -17.89
N LEU A 513 -8.63 17.37 -17.95
CA LEU A 513 -7.35 17.39 -18.68
C LEU A 513 -7.54 17.87 -20.12
N LEU A 514 -8.58 17.40 -20.82
CA LEU A 514 -8.87 17.82 -22.19
C LEU A 514 -9.11 19.34 -22.31
N SER A 515 -9.87 19.92 -21.37
CA SER A 515 -10.14 21.36 -21.36
C SER A 515 -8.99 22.22 -20.80
N ASP A 516 -8.05 21.61 -20.08
CA ASP A 516 -6.85 22.29 -19.55
C ASP A 516 -5.71 22.32 -20.58
N ALA A 517 -5.66 21.32 -21.46
CA ALA A 517 -4.63 21.21 -22.49
C ALA A 517 -4.67 22.41 -23.45
N ASN A 518 -3.49 22.98 -23.72
CA ASN A 518 -3.37 24.04 -24.73
C ASN A 518 -3.66 23.51 -26.13
N ALA A 519 -3.90 24.41 -27.09
CA ALA A 519 -4.19 24.04 -28.48
C ALA A 519 -3.10 23.16 -29.12
N SER A 520 -1.83 23.39 -28.80
CA SER A 520 -0.70 22.56 -29.26
C SER A 520 -0.71 21.17 -28.63
N ASP A 521 -1.09 21.06 -27.36
CA ASP A 521 -1.11 19.80 -26.60
C ASP A 521 -2.30 18.93 -27.02
N SER A 522 -3.41 19.54 -27.38
CA SER A 522 -4.60 18.87 -27.92
C SER A 522 -4.61 18.74 -29.45
N ALA A 523 -3.61 19.29 -30.17
CA ALA A 523 -3.49 19.16 -31.62
C ALA A 523 -3.46 17.69 -32.04
N GLY A 524 -4.33 17.32 -32.99
CA GLY A 524 -4.52 15.93 -33.43
C GLY A 524 -5.40 15.07 -32.52
N LEU A 525 -5.80 15.57 -31.35
CA LEU A 525 -6.72 14.93 -30.40
C LEU A 525 -8.08 15.64 -30.28
N THR A 526 -8.25 16.76 -30.99
CA THR A 526 -9.41 17.64 -30.86
C THR A 526 -10.73 16.88 -31.10
N ASN A 527 -11.65 16.99 -30.13
CA ASN A 527 -13.01 16.40 -30.08
C ASN A 527 -13.16 14.94 -29.65
N VAL A 528 -12.10 14.21 -29.29
CA VAL A 528 -12.26 12.84 -28.77
C VAL A 528 -12.26 12.84 -27.24
N VAL A 529 -13.45 12.82 -26.64
CA VAL A 529 -13.62 12.66 -25.20
C VAL A 529 -13.50 11.19 -24.84
N THR A 530 -12.57 10.83 -23.96
CA THR A 530 -12.34 9.44 -23.53
C THR A 530 -12.16 9.34 -22.01
N PRO A 531 -12.22 8.12 -21.44
CA PRO A 531 -11.90 7.90 -20.03
C PRO A 531 -10.48 8.31 -19.61
N TYR A 532 -9.58 8.61 -20.54
CA TYR A 532 -8.22 9.10 -20.24
C TYR A 532 -8.15 10.62 -20.09
N ASN A 533 -8.92 11.36 -20.89
CA ASN A 533 -8.82 12.83 -20.94
C ASN A 533 -10.03 13.56 -20.33
N TYR A 534 -11.16 12.88 -20.12
CA TYR A 534 -12.27 13.33 -19.30
C TYR A 534 -12.01 13.07 -17.81
N ALA A 535 -10.82 13.44 -17.36
CA ALA A 535 -10.30 13.19 -16.03
C ALA A 535 -10.02 14.52 -15.33
N SER A 536 -10.02 14.51 -13.99
CA SER A 536 -9.58 15.63 -13.16
C SER A 536 -8.17 16.10 -13.53
N ILE A 537 -7.87 17.38 -13.39
CA ILE A 537 -6.50 17.93 -13.49
C ILE A 537 -5.63 17.64 -12.24
N SER A 538 -6.21 16.93 -11.27
CA SER A 538 -5.62 16.59 -9.97
C SER A 538 -5.92 15.13 -9.61
N ALA A 539 -5.76 14.75 -8.34
CA ALA A 539 -6.06 13.40 -7.86
C ALA A 539 -7.48 12.95 -8.24
N ILE A 540 -7.59 11.66 -8.55
CA ILE A 540 -8.81 10.96 -8.95
C ILE A 540 -9.20 9.84 -7.99
N GLY A 541 -8.32 9.46 -7.06
CA GLY A 541 -8.52 8.39 -6.11
C GLY A 541 -7.44 8.35 -5.04
N VAL A 542 -7.50 7.32 -4.20
CA VAL A 542 -6.51 7.06 -3.15
C VAL A 542 -6.25 5.56 -3.04
N ALA A 543 -4.98 5.20 -2.85
CA ALA A 543 -4.54 3.85 -2.61
C ALA A 543 -4.61 3.49 -1.11
N VAL A 544 -4.55 2.19 -0.81
CA VAL A 544 -4.65 1.65 0.57
C VAL A 544 -3.51 2.11 1.48
N ASP A 545 -2.34 2.43 0.92
CA ASP A 545 -1.22 3.03 1.65
C ASP A 545 -1.43 4.52 1.96
N GLY A 546 -2.51 5.13 1.44
CA GLY A 546 -2.86 6.52 1.61
C GLY A 546 -2.32 7.45 0.53
N VAL A 547 -1.52 6.97 -0.41
CA VAL A 547 -1.00 7.78 -1.52
C VAL A 547 -2.14 8.07 -2.51
N VAL A 548 -2.27 9.33 -2.92
CA VAL A 548 -3.31 9.71 -3.90
C VAL A 548 -2.96 9.21 -5.30
N ILE A 549 -3.99 8.93 -6.09
CA ILE A 549 -3.87 8.43 -7.47
C ILE A 549 -4.22 9.57 -8.41
N TYR A 550 -3.36 9.85 -9.38
CA TYR A 550 -3.58 10.81 -10.46
C TYR A 550 -3.93 10.08 -11.77
N PRO A 551 -4.53 10.78 -12.76
CA PRO A 551 -4.79 10.20 -14.06
C PRO A 551 -3.50 9.72 -14.73
N VAL A 552 -3.63 8.73 -15.62
CA VAL A 552 -2.48 8.18 -16.36
C VAL A 552 -1.72 9.26 -17.14
N ALA A 553 -2.46 10.24 -17.68
CA ALA A 553 -1.91 11.37 -18.42
C ALA A 553 -1.79 12.65 -17.59
N ASN A 554 -0.79 13.46 -17.93
CA ASN A 554 -0.62 14.81 -17.41
C ASN A 554 -1.48 15.84 -18.19
N ASN A 555 -1.39 17.11 -17.84
CA ASN A 555 -2.15 18.20 -18.46
C ASN A 555 -1.74 18.53 -19.91
N THR A 556 -0.65 17.95 -20.42
CA THR A 556 -0.30 17.98 -21.85
C THR A 556 -0.87 16.78 -22.62
N LEU A 557 -1.79 16.03 -21.99
CA LEU A 557 -2.41 14.82 -22.49
C LEU A 557 -1.40 13.71 -22.82
N ARG A 558 -0.29 13.63 -22.08
CA ARG A 558 0.73 12.58 -22.26
C ARG A 558 0.78 11.66 -21.05
N PRO A 559 0.81 10.34 -21.23
CA PRO A 559 1.04 9.41 -20.12
C PRO A 559 2.36 9.70 -19.41
N ALA A 560 2.37 9.71 -18.07
CA ALA A 560 3.59 9.91 -17.28
C ALA A 560 4.67 8.86 -17.60
N GLN A 561 4.23 7.63 -17.92
CA GLN A 561 5.05 6.54 -18.45
C GLN A 561 5.85 6.95 -19.71
N ALA A 562 5.18 7.64 -20.64
CA ALA A 562 5.77 8.10 -21.90
C ALA A 562 6.73 9.28 -21.70
N GLN A 563 6.62 10.00 -20.58
CA GLN A 563 7.50 11.12 -20.24
C GLN A 563 8.69 10.70 -19.39
N ALA A 564 8.79 9.44 -18.97
CA ALA A 564 9.79 8.95 -18.03
C ALA A 564 9.81 9.72 -16.70
N GLU A 565 8.62 10.12 -16.24
CA GLU A 565 8.38 10.92 -15.04
C GLU A 565 8.19 10.08 -13.77
N ILE A 566 8.03 8.77 -13.90
CA ILE A 566 7.66 7.87 -12.79
C ILE A 566 8.77 6.88 -12.46
N THR A 567 8.73 6.39 -11.22
CA THR A 567 9.60 5.33 -10.73
C THR A 567 9.09 3.96 -11.18
N ASN A 568 9.87 2.91 -10.91
CA ASN A 568 9.51 1.54 -11.25
C ASN A 568 8.24 1.01 -10.56
N THR A 569 7.77 1.68 -9.50
CA THR A 569 6.51 1.37 -8.81
C THR A 569 5.33 2.22 -9.29
N GLY A 570 5.55 3.11 -10.28
CA GLY A 570 4.50 3.90 -10.91
C GLY A 570 4.14 5.20 -10.19
N ILE A 571 4.98 5.65 -9.25
CA ILE A 571 4.82 6.91 -8.50
C ILE A 571 5.77 7.99 -9.01
N HIS A 572 5.43 9.24 -8.69
CA HIS A 572 6.39 10.35 -8.71
C HIS A 572 5.95 11.45 -7.74
N ILE A 573 6.62 12.61 -7.82
CA ILE A 573 6.28 13.80 -7.05
C ILE A 573 6.12 15.01 -7.96
N GLY A 574 5.06 15.77 -7.73
CA GLY A 574 4.85 17.07 -8.38
C GLY A 574 5.61 18.18 -7.68
N LYS A 575 5.45 19.42 -8.16
CA LYS A 575 6.06 20.63 -7.58
C LYS A 575 5.76 20.85 -6.08
N GLY A 576 4.72 20.21 -5.56
CA GLY A 576 4.33 20.23 -4.15
C GLY A 576 5.06 19.23 -3.24
N MET A 577 6.00 18.43 -3.78
CA MET A 577 6.74 17.35 -3.07
C MET A 577 5.86 16.22 -2.50
N GLY A 578 4.61 16.12 -2.95
CA GLY A 578 3.67 15.08 -2.55
C GLY A 578 3.74 13.89 -3.49
N LEU A 579 3.95 12.69 -2.93
CA LEU A 579 3.91 11.44 -3.68
C LEU A 579 2.50 11.16 -4.21
N HIS A 580 2.44 10.67 -5.44
CA HIS A 580 1.22 10.18 -6.05
C HIS A 580 1.48 9.13 -7.14
N TYR A 581 0.54 8.20 -7.31
CA TYR A 581 0.59 7.16 -8.35
C TYR A 581 0.05 7.70 -9.68
N HIS A 582 0.65 7.25 -10.80
CA HIS A 582 0.12 7.41 -12.16
C HIS A 582 -0.04 6.08 -12.90
N ALA A 583 0.65 5.04 -12.46
CA ALA A 583 0.73 3.77 -13.17
C ALA A 583 0.76 2.59 -12.21
N ASP A 584 0.42 1.42 -12.74
CA ASP A 584 0.49 0.16 -12.02
C ASP A 584 1.92 -0.41 -12.07
N GLY A 585 2.66 -0.27 -10.97
CA GLY A 585 4.01 -0.81 -10.83
C GLY A 585 4.09 -2.33 -10.86
N GLN A 586 3.06 -3.05 -10.39
CA GLN A 586 3.05 -4.50 -10.36
C GLN A 586 2.87 -5.13 -11.74
N GLY A 587 2.09 -4.48 -12.62
CA GLY A 587 2.05 -4.80 -14.03
C GLY A 587 3.41 -4.67 -14.72
N ALA A 588 4.25 -3.73 -14.28
CA ALA A 588 5.54 -3.41 -14.91
C ALA A 588 6.73 -4.20 -14.33
N THR A 589 6.74 -4.39 -13.02
CA THR A 589 7.82 -5.06 -12.27
C THR A 589 7.24 -6.05 -11.27
N GLN A 590 7.92 -7.17 -11.05
CA GLN A 590 7.53 -8.15 -10.05
C GLN A 590 8.57 -8.19 -8.92
N ASN A 591 8.89 -7.01 -8.39
CA ASN A 591 9.99 -6.82 -7.43
C ASN A 591 9.58 -6.99 -5.96
N ASN A 592 8.32 -7.37 -5.70
CA ASN A 592 7.73 -7.51 -4.37
C ASN A 592 7.74 -6.23 -3.51
N MET A 593 7.88 -5.05 -4.13
CA MET A 593 7.80 -3.74 -3.48
C MET A 593 6.88 -2.79 -4.26
N ASN A 594 5.87 -3.32 -4.94
CA ASN A 594 4.82 -2.51 -5.54
C ASN A 594 3.68 -2.26 -4.54
N LEU A 595 2.67 -1.47 -4.94
CA LEU A 595 1.45 -1.24 -4.16
C LEU A 595 0.78 -2.56 -3.73
N TYR A 596 0.82 -3.55 -4.62
CA TYR A 596 0.41 -4.93 -4.42
C TYR A 596 1.35 -5.84 -5.22
N ASN A 597 1.47 -7.11 -4.85
CA ASN A 597 2.49 -8.01 -5.38
C ASN A 597 1.92 -9.40 -5.69
N THR A 598 2.64 -10.22 -6.46
CA THR A 598 2.20 -11.58 -6.81
C THR A 598 1.92 -12.45 -5.57
N SER A 599 2.65 -12.24 -4.47
CA SER A 599 2.41 -12.93 -3.20
C SER A 599 1.02 -12.66 -2.62
N ASP A 600 0.38 -11.55 -2.99
CA ASP A 600 -0.96 -11.20 -2.54
C ASP A 600 -2.05 -12.06 -3.20
N TYR A 601 -1.74 -12.84 -4.24
CA TYR A 601 -2.71 -13.66 -4.97
C TYR A 601 -2.83 -15.09 -4.40
N ILE A 602 -1.87 -15.51 -3.58
CA ILE A 602 -1.78 -16.89 -3.08
C ILE A 602 -2.96 -17.18 -2.14
N SER A 603 -3.70 -18.25 -2.44
CA SER A 603 -4.88 -18.69 -1.67
C SER A 603 -5.99 -17.64 -1.61
N ARG A 604 -6.16 -16.87 -2.69
CA ARG A 604 -7.17 -15.82 -2.84
C ARG A 604 -8.11 -16.11 -3.99
N LYS A 605 -9.30 -15.54 -3.94
CA LYS A 605 -10.34 -15.74 -4.97
C LYS A 605 -10.54 -14.55 -5.89
N HIS A 606 -9.88 -13.44 -5.64
CA HIS A 606 -9.99 -12.20 -6.42
C HIS A 606 -8.67 -11.42 -6.29
N PRO A 607 -8.34 -10.48 -7.19
CA PRO A 607 -7.25 -9.54 -6.91
C PRO A 607 -7.49 -8.72 -5.62
N PRO A 608 -6.43 -8.19 -4.98
CA PRO A 608 -6.55 -7.46 -3.72
C PRO A 608 -7.26 -6.11 -3.89
N LEU A 609 -7.99 -5.65 -2.88
CA LEU A 609 -8.53 -4.29 -2.78
C LEU A 609 -7.39 -3.32 -2.49
N ILE A 610 -7.04 -2.48 -3.47
CA ILE A 610 -5.86 -1.60 -3.42
C ILE A 610 -6.19 -0.12 -3.27
N GLY A 611 -7.45 0.29 -3.43
CA GLY A 611 -7.81 1.71 -3.39
C GLY A 611 -9.29 1.99 -3.63
N PHE A 612 -9.60 3.27 -3.74
CA PHE A 612 -10.90 3.79 -4.18
C PHE A 612 -10.71 4.98 -5.13
N GLY A 613 -11.56 5.06 -6.15
CA GLY A 613 -11.81 6.32 -6.84
C GLY A 613 -12.54 7.31 -5.93
N PHE A 614 -12.36 8.61 -6.15
CA PHE A 614 -13.08 9.64 -5.40
C PHE A 614 -14.60 9.60 -5.65
N ASP A 615 -15.06 8.92 -6.70
CA ASP A 615 -16.46 8.59 -6.98
C ASP A 615 -17.02 7.45 -6.10
N GLY A 616 -16.19 6.89 -5.21
CA GLY A 616 -16.57 5.86 -4.26
C GLY A 616 -16.46 4.44 -4.78
N ILE A 617 -15.98 4.23 -6.02
CA ILE A 617 -15.82 2.89 -6.60
C ILE A 617 -14.50 2.28 -6.14
N ALA A 618 -14.55 1.03 -5.67
CA ALA A 618 -13.39 0.26 -5.24
C ALA A 618 -12.45 -0.02 -6.41
N LEU A 619 -11.15 0.02 -6.14
CA LEU A 619 -10.08 -0.31 -7.08
C LEU A 619 -9.35 -1.56 -6.60
N TYR A 620 -9.26 -2.56 -7.47
CA TYR A 620 -8.57 -3.81 -7.24
C TYR A 620 -7.28 -3.94 -8.08
N GLY A 621 -6.37 -4.80 -7.64
CA GLY A 621 -5.18 -5.17 -8.41
C GLY A 621 -5.53 -5.82 -9.76
N GLN A 622 -4.55 -5.97 -10.65
CA GLN A 622 -4.80 -6.57 -11.96
C GLN A 622 -5.14 -8.06 -11.86
N TYR A 623 -5.80 -8.62 -12.86
CA TYR A 623 -5.81 -10.08 -13.00
C TYR A 623 -4.44 -10.57 -13.45
N ASP A 624 -3.89 -11.56 -12.73
CA ASP A 624 -2.61 -12.19 -13.05
C ASP A 624 -2.88 -13.51 -13.78
N SER A 625 -2.21 -13.73 -14.91
CA SER A 625 -2.38 -14.94 -15.75
C SER A 625 -1.99 -16.24 -15.05
N ASN A 626 -1.30 -16.18 -13.91
CA ASN A 626 -1.01 -17.35 -13.08
C ASN A 626 -2.18 -17.73 -12.14
N PHE A 627 -3.23 -16.90 -12.04
CA PHE A 627 -4.36 -17.06 -11.12
C PHE A 627 -5.70 -16.93 -11.87
N THR A 628 -5.87 -17.72 -12.93
CA THR A 628 -7.03 -17.63 -13.85
C THR A 628 -8.36 -18.13 -13.27
N ASP A 629 -8.32 -18.74 -12.09
CA ASP A 629 -9.47 -19.26 -11.34
C ASP A 629 -10.14 -18.20 -10.45
N MET A 630 -9.56 -16.99 -10.37
CA MET A 630 -10.15 -15.88 -9.64
C MET A 630 -11.51 -15.46 -10.21
N HIS A 631 -12.43 -15.10 -9.32
CA HIS A 631 -13.73 -14.53 -9.64
C HIS A 631 -13.55 -13.34 -10.59
N GLY A 632 -14.36 -13.26 -11.64
CA GLY A 632 -14.31 -12.15 -12.59
C GLY A 632 -13.19 -12.21 -13.64
N TYR A 633 -12.24 -13.16 -13.56
CA TYR A 633 -11.08 -13.21 -14.48
C TYR A 633 -11.45 -13.17 -15.98
N TYR A 634 -12.52 -13.86 -16.36
CA TYR A 634 -13.00 -13.92 -17.75
C TYR A 634 -14.05 -12.84 -18.09
N THR A 635 -14.39 -11.97 -17.14
CA THR A 635 -15.30 -10.85 -17.36
C THR A 635 -14.49 -9.67 -17.91
N GLY A 636 -14.73 -9.26 -19.15
CA GLY A 636 -14.02 -8.14 -19.76
C GLY A 636 -14.23 -6.82 -19.00
N LEU A 637 -13.19 -5.98 -18.99
CA LEU A 637 -13.28 -4.62 -18.45
C LEU A 637 -13.97 -3.69 -19.46
N ASP A 638 -14.78 -2.77 -18.95
CA ASP A 638 -15.44 -1.74 -19.73
C ASP A 638 -14.48 -0.58 -20.09
N GLU A 639 -15.03 0.47 -20.73
CA GLU A 639 -14.22 1.61 -21.15
C GLU A 639 -13.56 2.36 -19.99
N PHE A 640 -14.13 2.33 -18.79
CA PHE A 640 -13.59 2.95 -17.58
C PHE A 640 -12.52 2.08 -16.89
N GLY A 641 -12.35 0.83 -17.34
CA GLY A 641 -11.40 -0.11 -16.77
C GLY A 641 -11.94 -0.87 -15.56
N GLY A 642 -13.25 -1.05 -15.48
CA GLY A 642 -13.90 -1.84 -14.44
C GLY A 642 -14.90 -2.85 -14.99
N HIS A 643 -15.47 -3.66 -14.11
CA HIS A 643 -16.55 -4.58 -14.43
C HIS A 643 -17.37 -4.93 -13.19
N GLU A 644 -18.40 -5.75 -13.36
CA GLU A 644 -19.25 -6.26 -12.28
C GLU A 644 -19.38 -7.78 -12.39
N HIS A 645 -19.30 -8.47 -11.24
CA HIS A 645 -19.53 -9.91 -11.10
C HIS A 645 -19.77 -10.28 -9.62
N GLY A 646 -20.44 -11.40 -9.37
CA GLY A 646 -20.75 -11.88 -8.01
C GLY A 646 -21.45 -10.81 -7.17
N ASN A 647 -21.17 -10.76 -5.86
CA ASN A 647 -21.58 -9.62 -5.01
C ASN A 647 -20.45 -8.61 -4.77
N TYR A 648 -19.41 -8.59 -5.62
CA TYR A 648 -18.36 -7.56 -5.57
C TYR A 648 -18.87 -6.18 -6.02
N GLY A 649 -20.04 -6.13 -6.66
CA GLY A 649 -20.56 -4.93 -7.33
C GLY A 649 -19.66 -4.47 -8.48
N TYR A 650 -19.95 -3.32 -9.09
CA TYR A 650 -19.03 -2.73 -10.06
C TYR A 650 -17.76 -2.23 -9.36
N HIS A 651 -16.59 -2.55 -9.92
CA HIS A 651 -15.29 -2.11 -9.40
C HIS A 651 -14.26 -1.95 -10.52
N TYR A 652 -13.26 -1.09 -10.27
CA TYR A 652 -12.13 -0.91 -11.18
C TYR A 652 -11.07 -1.98 -10.94
N HIS A 653 -10.30 -2.27 -12.00
CA HIS A 653 -9.07 -3.04 -11.90
C HIS A 653 -7.90 -2.25 -12.47
N ALA A 654 -6.75 -2.36 -11.81
CA ALA A 654 -5.48 -2.13 -12.48
C ALA A 654 -5.38 -3.08 -13.69
N HIS A 655 -4.82 -2.64 -14.81
CA HIS A 655 -4.78 -3.46 -16.02
C HIS A 655 -3.73 -2.97 -17.00
N THR A 656 -3.49 -3.78 -18.02
CA THR A 656 -2.54 -3.46 -19.08
C THR A 656 -3.29 -3.25 -20.40
N ILE A 657 -2.96 -2.17 -21.11
CA ILE A 657 -3.42 -1.97 -22.49
C ILE A 657 -2.24 -1.65 -23.39
N ASN A 658 -2.41 -1.88 -24.68
CA ASN A 658 -1.49 -1.37 -25.68
C ASN A 658 -1.60 0.16 -25.79
N SER A 659 -0.48 0.88 -25.92
CA SER A 659 -0.45 2.35 -26.01
C SER A 659 -1.28 2.93 -27.16
N THR A 660 -1.47 2.17 -28.25
CA THR A 660 -2.32 2.58 -29.38
C THR A 660 -3.82 2.57 -29.06
N LEU A 661 -4.24 1.86 -28.01
CA LEU A 661 -5.63 1.79 -27.56
C LEU A 661 -5.99 2.90 -26.55
N ALA A 662 -5.00 3.66 -26.07
CA ALA A 662 -5.23 4.80 -25.18
C ALA A 662 -5.64 6.04 -25.99
N VAL A 663 -6.83 5.99 -26.59
CA VAL A 663 -7.35 7.09 -27.41
C VAL A 663 -7.56 8.34 -26.55
N GLY A 664 -7.25 9.52 -27.12
CA GLY A 664 -7.44 10.82 -26.45
C GLY A 664 -6.22 11.29 -25.65
N VAL A 665 -5.10 10.57 -25.69
CA VAL A 665 -3.80 10.96 -25.14
C VAL A 665 -2.69 10.75 -26.17
N LYS A 666 -1.62 11.55 -26.10
CA LYS A 666 -0.46 11.47 -26.99
C LYS A 666 0.50 10.38 -26.51
N THR A 667 0.46 9.24 -27.19
CA THR A 667 1.35 8.09 -26.96
C THR A 667 2.48 8.02 -27.98
N GLU A 668 2.85 9.15 -28.56
CA GLU A 668 3.95 9.32 -29.50
C GLU A 668 5.08 10.19 -28.91
N SER A 669 6.28 10.05 -29.46
CA SER A 669 7.50 10.73 -29.00
C SER A 669 7.60 12.20 -29.42
N SER A 670 6.77 12.66 -30.37
CA SER A 670 6.77 14.02 -30.91
C SER A 670 6.76 15.06 -29.78
N GLY A 671 7.81 15.87 -29.61
CA GLY A 671 7.89 16.90 -28.56
C GLY A 671 8.32 16.42 -27.17
N VAL A 672 8.75 15.16 -27.04
CA VAL A 672 9.40 14.62 -25.83
C VAL A 672 10.91 14.71 -26.06
N GLY A 673 11.68 15.26 -25.11
CA GLY A 673 13.12 15.58 -25.24
C GLY A 673 14.07 14.38 -25.33
N GLY A 674 13.69 13.30 -26.01
CA GLY A 674 14.48 12.09 -26.27
C GLY A 674 14.50 11.76 -27.76
N ALA A 675 15.53 11.03 -28.21
CA ALA A 675 15.84 10.73 -29.61
C ALA A 675 14.60 10.35 -30.45
N GLY A 676 14.53 10.87 -31.68
CA GLY A 676 13.40 10.79 -32.63
C GLY A 676 12.99 9.39 -33.07
N LEU A 677 12.50 8.58 -32.13
CA LEU A 677 11.89 7.29 -32.36
C LEU A 677 10.41 7.50 -32.63
N THR A 678 9.97 7.28 -33.87
CA THR A 678 8.55 7.28 -34.24
C THR A 678 7.84 6.12 -33.53
N SER A 679 6.85 6.44 -32.69
CA SER A 679 5.87 5.52 -32.08
C SER A 679 6.41 4.12 -31.72
N SER A 680 7.02 3.95 -30.55
CA SER A 680 7.19 2.61 -30.01
C SER A 680 5.82 2.07 -29.56
N LEU A 681 5.48 0.87 -30.00
CA LEU A 681 4.41 0.09 -29.39
C LEU A 681 4.89 -0.30 -28.00
N TYR A 682 4.20 0.13 -26.95
CA TYR A 682 4.50 -0.27 -25.58
C TYR A 682 3.20 -0.52 -24.82
N ASN A 683 3.26 -1.26 -23.71
CA ASN A 683 2.08 -1.41 -22.88
C ASN A 683 2.01 -0.28 -21.85
N LEU A 684 0.85 0.33 -21.75
CA LEU A 684 0.51 1.20 -20.63
C LEU A 684 0.04 0.35 -19.47
N ARG A 685 0.66 0.53 -18.31
CA ARG A 685 0.22 -0.07 -17.04
C ARG A 685 -0.71 0.91 -16.33
N ILE A 686 -2.00 0.59 -16.36
CA ILE A 686 -3.07 1.45 -15.87
C ILE A 686 -3.35 1.09 -14.42
N LEU A 687 -3.10 2.01 -13.49
CA LEU A 687 -3.64 1.88 -12.14
C LEU A 687 -5.13 2.27 -12.12
N MET A 688 -5.45 3.42 -12.70
CA MET A 688 -6.83 3.88 -12.94
C MET A 688 -6.81 4.84 -14.14
N LYS A 689 -7.74 4.73 -15.10
CA LYS A 689 -7.66 5.49 -16.36
C LYS A 689 -7.71 7.01 -16.17
N GLY A 690 -8.73 7.50 -15.45
CA GLY A 690 -8.89 8.93 -15.22
C GLY A 690 -10.34 9.34 -14.91
N ALA A 691 -11.26 9.03 -15.83
CA ALA A 691 -12.67 9.36 -15.67
C ALA A 691 -13.35 8.47 -14.63
N TRP A 692 -14.31 9.05 -13.92
CA TRP A 692 -15.14 8.35 -12.95
C TRP A 692 -16.38 7.75 -13.62
N LYS A 693 -16.62 6.46 -13.35
CA LYS A 693 -17.85 5.73 -13.64
C LYS A 693 -18.95 6.08 -12.64
N GLY A 694 -18.61 6.26 -11.36
CA GLY A 694 -19.58 6.62 -10.34
C GLY A 694 -20.12 8.03 -10.57
N ARG A 695 -21.42 8.25 -10.36
CA ARG A 695 -22.02 9.58 -10.51
C ARG A 695 -21.53 10.51 -9.40
N ILE A 696 -20.86 11.60 -9.77
CA ILE A 696 -20.28 12.56 -8.82
C ILE A 696 -21.14 13.81 -8.58
N ASN A 697 -22.07 14.10 -9.49
CA ASN A 697 -22.77 15.40 -9.54
C ASN A 697 -23.61 15.69 -8.30
N ASN A 698 -24.10 14.63 -7.63
CA ASN A 698 -24.96 14.73 -6.45
C ASN A 698 -24.19 14.49 -5.15
N ILE A 699 -22.86 14.36 -5.20
CA ILE A 699 -22.03 14.12 -4.04
C ILE A 699 -21.75 15.47 -3.35
N PRO A 700 -22.17 15.65 -2.08
CA PRO A 700 -22.02 16.93 -1.40
C PRO A 700 -20.56 17.38 -1.29
N MET A 701 -20.29 18.61 -1.72
CA MET A 701 -18.97 19.23 -1.69
C MET A 701 -17.88 18.34 -2.31
N PHE A 702 -18.16 17.74 -3.47
CA PHE A 702 -17.17 16.97 -4.23
C PHE A 702 -16.07 17.87 -4.81
N TRP A 703 -16.45 19.01 -5.37
CA TRP A 703 -15.54 19.94 -6.05
C TRP A 703 -15.07 21.10 -5.16
N ASP A 704 -13.82 21.50 -5.32
CA ASP A 704 -13.29 22.81 -4.95
C ASP A 704 -13.30 23.71 -6.19
N ALA A 705 -14.27 24.62 -6.25
CA ALA A 705 -14.42 25.58 -7.35
C ALA A 705 -13.22 26.54 -7.49
N THR A 706 -12.44 26.76 -6.42
CA THR A 706 -11.26 27.65 -6.49
C THR A 706 -10.07 26.98 -7.16
N GLN A 707 -9.99 25.65 -7.12
CA GLN A 707 -8.93 24.86 -7.74
C GLN A 707 -9.38 24.14 -9.01
N ASN A 708 -10.69 24.14 -9.30
CA ASN A 708 -11.30 23.35 -10.37
C ASN A 708 -10.91 21.86 -10.28
N ALA A 709 -10.86 21.34 -9.05
CA ALA A 709 -10.40 19.99 -8.72
C ALA A 709 -11.26 19.40 -7.59
N PRO A 710 -11.26 18.08 -7.36
CA PRO A 710 -11.91 17.49 -6.19
C PRO A 710 -11.36 18.05 -4.88
N SER A 711 -12.23 18.16 -3.88
CA SER A 711 -11.83 18.53 -2.52
C SER A 711 -11.24 17.31 -1.82
N PHE A 712 -9.94 17.30 -1.57
CA PHE A 712 -9.26 16.20 -0.85
C PHE A 712 -8.12 16.66 0.11
N THR A 713 -7.91 17.98 0.25
CA THR A 713 -6.98 18.52 1.26
C THR A 713 -7.74 18.95 2.51
N ILE A 714 -7.07 19.02 3.66
CA ILE A 714 -7.70 19.41 4.94
C ILE A 714 -8.44 20.76 4.81
N GLY A 715 -7.78 21.77 4.21
CA GLY A 715 -8.38 23.10 4.07
C GLY A 715 -9.59 23.14 3.15
N LYS A 716 -9.72 22.19 2.22
CA LYS A 716 -10.81 22.15 1.23
C LYS A 716 -11.95 21.22 1.64
N ASN A 717 -11.65 20.19 2.43
CA ASN A 717 -12.65 19.32 3.05
C ASN A 717 -13.04 19.75 4.47
N ASN A 718 -12.83 21.02 4.82
CA ASN A 718 -13.28 21.57 6.10
C ASN A 718 -14.81 21.75 6.11
N SER A 719 -15.55 20.66 6.34
CA SER A 719 -17.01 20.60 6.23
C SER A 719 -17.64 19.56 7.16
N ILE A 720 -18.96 19.67 7.36
CA ILE A 720 -19.74 18.68 8.12
C ILE A 720 -19.59 17.28 7.55
N TYR A 721 -19.52 17.12 6.23
CA TYR A 721 -19.39 15.81 5.57
C TYR A 721 -18.06 15.12 5.87
N ALA A 722 -17.03 15.89 6.27
CA ALA A 722 -15.78 15.36 6.79
C ALA A 722 -15.79 15.17 8.32
N GLY A 723 -16.94 15.35 8.96
CA GLY A 723 -17.15 15.21 10.40
C GLY A 723 -16.72 16.45 11.21
N PHE A 724 -16.48 17.59 10.56
CA PHE A 724 -16.08 18.82 11.25
C PHE A 724 -17.29 19.69 11.58
N PRO A 725 -17.24 20.52 12.63
CA PRO A 725 -18.31 21.48 12.89
C PRO A 725 -18.46 22.44 11.70
N PRO A 726 -19.67 22.99 11.48
CA PRO A 726 -19.88 24.01 10.46
C PRO A 726 -18.95 25.21 10.70
N PRO A 727 -18.48 25.89 9.63
CA PRO A 727 -17.69 27.10 9.78
C PRO A 727 -18.43 28.13 10.64
N SER A 728 -17.76 28.67 11.66
CA SER A 728 -18.27 29.72 12.55
C SER A 728 -18.42 31.06 11.84
#